data_AF-A0A7V9G6F4-F1
#
_entry.id   AF-A0A7V9G6F4-F1
#
_cell.length_a   1.000
_cell.length_b   1.000
_cell.length_c   1.000
_cell.angle_alpha   90.00
_cell.angle_beta   90.00
_cell.angle_gamma   90.00
#
_symmetry.space_group_name_H-M   'P 1'
#
loop_
_entity.id
_entity.type
_entity.pdbx_description
1 polymer ?
#
loop_
_entity_poly.entity_id
_entity_poly.type
_entity_poly.pdbx_seq_one_letter_code
_entity_poly.pdbx_strand_id
1 'polypeptide(L)'
;MTLTKVSRGQPLRMTAEAFNAFVDAAQAHQAGGQGFGAAGTALTRQAGIVPVRNDSGVDQDRFAILGIDDVLITPGDNLAAFQERVSFSAILPDADVHAQRFCILQDPIAAGSLGRALIAGITPARLAVQADDDAVAAVVTGDSARLETGSDGGARILWKESGVGDRWAVVQIPAGGSAGGDPNLVLQVTQVGHGWLVGDVLRWNGGAWDLADAAVTGDGDELAVVGRIPDADAALLVLWGICCLDGLAAHTDYWLDPAVPGTLTPTKPGTDARLILHHAQDRLCVVRPGGGSSSAQRFADLTDVDLSTPPSDGQAAIWDDTSQRWIPHDVILADPVPAHQVLAGPTAGADATPAFRDPEVGDLAEVPPTSVLVNATNAAARPTALAAAADDRVLIRVAGTLQWLQVPGAAIADGAITDPKIVSVSWAKVTGTPAAFPPAAHDHLLGGDLQGTTANAQIRADAVGTPEIADAAVTDGKILSLSWFKLTGVPATFPPSAHDHALGGDLTGTTANAQIALGAVGTPEIANGAVTNAKLQMDFLRVGTTDFHLGDTVTGIMTNPMTSVGDLIVGGAAGAPTRLAVNPGGTLQILTSKSGVTALVSHTLDALEDVTVAAPLDKQVLAYDAATS
;
A
#
# COMPACT_ATOMS: atom_id res chain seq x y z
N MET A 1 -35.14 6.99 33.50
CA MET A 1 -33.73 7.37 33.26
C MET A 1 -33.26 6.71 31.97
N THR A 2 -32.85 7.48 30.98
CA THR A 2 -32.29 6.97 29.71
C THR A 2 -30.82 6.61 29.93
N LEU A 3 -30.50 5.31 29.86
CA LEU A 3 -29.13 4.82 30.02
C LEU A 3 -28.37 5.01 28.70
N THR A 4 -27.63 6.11 28.59
CA THR A 4 -26.79 6.41 27.43
C THR A 4 -25.44 5.70 27.55
N LYS A 5 -25.05 4.91 26.55
CA LYS A 5 -23.76 4.21 26.53
C LYS A 5 -22.62 5.22 26.37
N VAL A 6 -21.60 5.12 27.22
CA VAL A 6 -20.43 6.00 27.22
C VAL A 6 -19.24 5.27 26.62
N SER A 7 -18.52 5.91 25.70
CA SER A 7 -17.42 5.29 24.96
C SER A 7 -16.17 5.09 25.82
N ARG A 8 -15.35 4.10 25.47
CA ARG A 8 -14.12 3.74 26.19
C ARG A 8 -13.18 4.95 26.31
N GLY A 9 -12.83 5.33 27.54
CA GLY A 9 -11.93 6.45 27.84
C GLY A 9 -12.61 7.77 28.23
N GLN A 10 -13.94 7.88 28.15
CA GLN A 10 -14.65 9.06 28.66
C GLN A 10 -14.82 9.02 30.19
N PRO A 11 -14.63 10.15 30.89
CA PRO A 11 -14.85 10.21 32.33
C PRO A 11 -16.33 10.06 32.69
N LEU A 12 -16.65 9.04 33.48
CA LEU A 12 -18.01 8.69 33.88
C LEU A 12 -18.33 9.27 35.27
N ARG A 13 -19.36 10.12 35.37
CA ARG A 13 -19.94 10.55 36.66
C ARG A 13 -21.30 9.88 36.85
N MET A 14 -21.37 8.93 37.77
CA MET A 14 -22.58 8.15 38.07
C MET A 14 -23.23 8.63 39.38
N THR A 15 -24.56 8.63 39.42
CA THR A 15 -25.32 8.84 40.66
C THR A 15 -25.33 7.56 41.49
N ALA A 16 -25.48 7.68 42.81
CA ALA A 16 -25.52 6.51 43.70
C ALA A 16 -26.69 5.56 43.35
N GLU A 17 -27.82 6.10 42.88
CA GLU A 17 -28.97 5.31 42.41
C GLU A 17 -28.63 4.48 41.17
N ALA A 18 -27.93 5.06 40.19
CA ALA A 18 -27.49 4.31 39.01
C ALA A 18 -26.43 3.27 39.35
N PHE A 19 -25.51 3.58 40.27
CA PHE A 19 -24.51 2.63 40.74
C PHE A 19 -25.16 1.47 41.51
N ASN A 20 -26.12 1.75 42.39
CA ASN A 20 -26.87 0.72 43.10
C ASN A 20 -27.69 -0.15 42.13
N ALA A 21 -28.33 0.44 41.12
CA ALA A 21 -29.01 -0.33 40.07
C ALA A 21 -28.04 -1.24 39.28
N PHE A 22 -26.80 -0.81 39.05
CA PHE A 22 -25.77 -1.67 38.47
C PHE A 22 -25.29 -2.77 39.42
N VAL A 23 -25.19 -2.48 40.71
CA VAL A 23 -24.84 -3.47 41.74
C VAL A 23 -25.96 -4.51 41.91
N ASP A 24 -27.22 -4.09 41.92
CA ASP A 24 -28.38 -4.98 41.99
C ASP A 24 -28.48 -5.85 40.73
N ALA A 25 -28.19 -5.30 39.55
CA ALA A 25 -28.10 -6.06 38.31
C ALA A 25 -26.92 -7.05 38.30
N ALA A 26 -25.78 -6.68 38.88
CA ALA A 26 -24.61 -7.54 39.00
C ALA A 26 -24.84 -8.67 40.02
N GLN A 27 -25.55 -8.39 41.13
CA GLN A 27 -25.97 -9.38 42.11
C GLN A 27 -27.03 -10.34 41.55
N ALA A 28 -27.98 -9.85 40.75
CA ALA A 28 -28.93 -10.69 40.01
C ALA A 28 -28.21 -11.60 39.00
N HIS A 29 -27.15 -11.10 38.36
CA HIS A 29 -26.32 -11.89 37.43
C HIS A 29 -25.44 -12.92 38.16
N GLN A 30 -24.88 -12.59 39.33
CA GLN A 30 -24.14 -13.56 40.15
C GLN A 30 -25.04 -14.60 40.80
N ALA A 31 -26.26 -14.23 41.23
CA ALA A 31 -27.28 -15.17 41.71
C ALA A 31 -27.75 -16.13 40.60
N GLY A 32 -27.80 -15.66 39.35
CA GLY A 32 -28.00 -16.49 38.16
C GLY A 32 -26.79 -17.35 37.76
N GLY A 33 -25.62 -17.12 38.36
CA GLY A 33 -24.36 -17.83 38.07
C GLY A 33 -24.18 -19.17 38.78
N GLN A 34 -25.06 -19.55 39.72
CA GLN A 34 -25.02 -20.84 40.42
C GLN A 34 -26.30 -21.70 40.25
N GLY A 35 -27.20 -21.32 39.35
CA GLY A 35 -28.32 -22.16 38.92
C GLY A 35 -28.33 -22.25 37.40
N PHE A 36 -27.95 -23.41 36.87
CA PHE A 36 -28.08 -23.86 35.47
C PHE A 36 -28.52 -22.80 34.42
N GLY A 37 -27.53 -22.27 33.70
CA GLY A 37 -27.58 -21.85 32.28
C GLY A 37 -28.75 -20.97 31.80
N ALA A 38 -28.47 -19.68 31.59
CA ALA A 38 -29.29 -18.81 30.72
C ALA A 38 -28.40 -18.02 29.75
N ALA A 39 -28.17 -18.58 28.56
CA ALA A 39 -27.82 -17.82 27.37
C ALA A 39 -29.14 -17.53 26.63
N GLY A 40 -29.44 -16.27 26.36
CA GLY A 40 -30.58 -15.92 25.52
C GLY A 40 -30.33 -16.38 24.09
N THR A 41 -30.96 -17.47 23.67
CA THR A 41 -31.31 -17.82 22.28
C THR A 41 -31.97 -19.21 22.26
N ALA A 42 -33.18 -19.28 21.68
CA ALA A 42 -33.99 -20.48 21.52
C ALA A 42 -34.37 -21.19 22.84
N LEU A 43 -35.64 -21.04 23.26
CA LEU A 43 -36.30 -22.13 23.97
C LEU A 43 -36.09 -23.36 23.07
N THR A 44 -35.24 -24.30 23.46
CA THR A 44 -35.20 -25.61 22.83
C THR A 44 -36.65 -26.07 22.76
N ARG A 45 -37.24 -26.11 21.56
CA ARG A 45 -38.54 -26.74 21.30
C ARG A 45 -38.37 -28.21 21.64
N GLN A 46 -38.39 -28.54 22.92
CA GLN A 46 -38.61 -29.89 23.36
C GLN A 46 -40.08 -30.12 23.01
N ALA A 47 -40.31 -30.91 21.96
CA ALA A 47 -41.64 -31.15 21.43
C ALA A 47 -42.59 -31.53 22.58
N GLY A 48 -43.68 -30.77 22.72
CA GLY A 48 -44.72 -31.01 23.72
C GLY A 48 -44.52 -30.37 25.11
N ILE A 49 -43.50 -29.53 25.33
CA ILE A 49 -43.45 -28.59 26.47
C ILE A 49 -43.85 -27.19 26.01
N VAL A 50 -44.81 -26.57 26.69
CA VAL A 50 -45.34 -25.24 26.37
C VAL A 50 -45.35 -24.32 27.61
N PRO A 51 -45.23 -23.00 27.43
CA PRO A 51 -45.44 -22.05 28.51
C PRO A 51 -46.93 -21.97 28.92
N VAL A 52 -47.20 -22.07 30.21
CA VAL A 52 -48.55 -21.95 30.79
C VAL A 52 -48.57 -20.93 31.93
N ARG A 53 -49.66 -20.17 32.06
CA ARG A 53 -49.91 -19.30 33.22
C ARG A 53 -50.78 -20.04 34.23
N ASN A 54 -50.34 -20.09 35.48
CA ASN A 54 -51.10 -20.74 36.54
C ASN A 54 -52.26 -19.84 37.01
N ASP A 55 -53.46 -20.10 36.48
CA ASP A 55 -54.70 -19.43 36.84
C ASP A 55 -55.57 -20.29 37.80
N SER A 56 -54.97 -21.31 38.44
CA SER A 56 -55.66 -22.17 39.42
C SER A 56 -56.04 -21.46 40.72
N GLY A 57 -55.55 -20.24 40.94
CA GLY A 57 -55.81 -19.41 42.13
C GLY A 57 -54.88 -19.67 43.32
N VAL A 58 -54.00 -20.68 43.25
CA VAL A 58 -53.01 -21.03 44.27
C VAL A 58 -51.65 -21.36 43.66
N ASP A 59 -50.59 -21.32 44.46
CA ASP A 59 -49.27 -21.76 44.04
C ASP A 59 -49.27 -23.26 43.78
N GLN A 60 -48.72 -23.69 42.65
CA GLN A 60 -48.70 -25.09 42.24
C GLN A 60 -47.27 -25.62 42.21
N ASP A 61 -47.10 -26.81 42.78
CA ASP A 61 -45.80 -27.48 42.83
C ASP A 61 -45.44 -28.15 41.50
N ARG A 62 -44.17 -28.51 41.36
CA ARG A 62 -43.70 -29.30 40.21
C ARG A 62 -44.45 -30.64 40.14
N PHE A 63 -44.84 -31.03 38.94
CA PHE A 63 -45.67 -32.20 38.62
C PHE A 63 -47.14 -32.09 39.04
N ALA A 64 -47.60 -30.90 39.43
CA ALA A 64 -49.02 -30.65 39.55
C ALA A 64 -49.72 -30.78 38.19
N ILE A 65 -50.97 -31.23 38.22
CA ILE A 65 -51.84 -31.46 37.07
C ILE A 65 -52.82 -30.31 36.97
N LEU A 66 -52.85 -29.63 35.82
CA LEU A 66 -53.79 -28.53 35.55
C LEU A 66 -54.53 -28.75 34.23
N GLY A 67 -55.78 -28.31 34.18
CA GLY A 67 -56.59 -28.27 32.96
C GLY A 67 -56.17 -27.11 32.05
N ILE A 68 -56.10 -27.34 30.74
CA ILE A 68 -55.81 -26.31 29.75
C ILE A 68 -57.12 -25.63 29.36
N ASP A 69 -57.22 -24.31 29.62
CA ASP A 69 -58.45 -23.54 29.41
C ASP A 69 -58.43 -22.78 28.08
N ASP A 70 -57.72 -21.65 28.01
CA ASP A 70 -57.68 -20.79 26.82
C ASP A 70 -56.25 -20.39 26.43
N VAL A 71 -56.08 -19.82 25.24
CA VAL A 71 -54.81 -19.28 24.75
C VAL A 71 -54.60 -17.88 25.32
N LEU A 72 -53.42 -17.61 25.89
CA LEU A 72 -53.10 -16.32 26.51
C LEU A 72 -52.93 -15.17 25.51
N ILE A 73 -52.60 -15.49 24.26
CA ILE A 73 -52.44 -14.52 23.16
C ILE A 73 -53.41 -14.96 22.09
N THR A 74 -54.48 -14.20 21.86
CA THR A 74 -55.39 -14.54 20.75
C THR A 74 -54.87 -13.97 19.43
N PRO A 75 -55.26 -14.53 18.27
CA PRO A 75 -54.93 -13.95 16.97
C PRO A 75 -55.39 -12.50 16.81
N GLY A 76 -56.47 -12.12 17.52
CA GLY A 76 -57.00 -10.75 17.52
C GLY A 76 -56.14 -9.75 18.30
N ASP A 77 -55.42 -10.21 19.33
CA ASP A 77 -54.54 -9.37 20.13
C ASP A 77 -53.19 -9.14 19.46
N ASN A 78 -52.58 -10.22 18.95
CA ASN A 78 -51.30 -10.15 18.25
C ASN A 78 -51.04 -11.42 17.41
N LEU A 79 -51.36 -11.35 16.11
CA LEU A 79 -51.18 -12.48 15.19
C LEU A 79 -49.73 -12.96 15.09
N ALA A 80 -48.76 -12.04 15.07
CA ALA A 80 -47.34 -12.40 14.98
C ALA A 80 -46.87 -13.13 16.25
N ALA A 81 -47.24 -12.64 17.43
CA ALA A 81 -46.89 -13.30 18.69
C ALA A 81 -47.63 -14.65 18.86
N PHE A 82 -48.87 -14.77 18.40
CA PHE A 82 -49.62 -16.04 18.39
C PHE A 82 -48.96 -17.09 17.47
N GLN A 83 -48.49 -16.67 16.28
CA GLN A 83 -47.76 -17.54 15.36
C GLN A 83 -46.37 -17.93 15.88
N GLU A 84 -45.71 -17.05 16.63
CA GLU A 84 -44.38 -17.28 17.18
C GLU A 84 -44.38 -18.06 18.50
N ARG A 85 -45.43 -17.92 19.33
CA ARG A 85 -45.49 -18.43 20.70
C ARG A 85 -46.88 -18.93 21.07
N VAL A 86 -47.00 -20.24 21.26
CA VAL A 86 -48.20 -20.88 21.79
C VAL A 86 -48.11 -20.92 23.31
N SER A 87 -49.05 -20.28 24.01
CA SER A 87 -49.09 -20.21 25.48
C SER A 87 -50.52 -20.27 26.00
N PHE A 88 -50.76 -20.99 27.09
CA PHE A 88 -52.13 -21.27 27.60
C PHE A 88 -52.35 -20.80 29.04
N SER A 89 -53.59 -20.48 29.41
CA SER A 89 -54.04 -20.42 30.80
C SER A 89 -54.31 -21.83 31.31
N ALA A 90 -53.88 -22.11 32.54
CA ALA A 90 -54.06 -23.40 33.18
C ALA A 90 -54.84 -23.24 34.50
N ILE A 91 -55.95 -23.94 34.63
CA ILE A 91 -56.85 -23.89 35.79
C ILE A 91 -56.89 -25.25 36.50
N LEU A 92 -57.58 -25.35 37.64
CA LEU A 92 -57.81 -26.65 38.27
C LEU A 92 -58.54 -27.60 37.29
N PRO A 93 -58.14 -28.88 37.21
CA PRO A 93 -58.72 -29.80 36.24
C PRO A 93 -60.20 -30.05 36.50
N ASP A 94 -60.91 -30.41 35.44
CA ASP A 94 -62.33 -30.78 35.42
C ASP A 94 -62.42 -32.05 34.56
N ALA A 95 -62.97 -33.13 35.11
CA ALA A 95 -62.95 -34.44 34.47
C ALA A 95 -63.72 -34.48 33.14
N ASP A 96 -64.79 -33.69 32.99
CA ASP A 96 -65.62 -33.69 31.79
C ASP A 96 -65.00 -32.80 30.70
N VAL A 97 -64.36 -31.69 31.09
CA VAL A 97 -63.78 -30.71 30.14
C VAL A 97 -62.36 -31.06 29.75
N HIS A 98 -61.56 -31.56 30.70
CA HIS A 98 -60.11 -31.69 30.58
C HIS A 98 -59.63 -33.14 30.44
N ALA A 99 -60.52 -34.12 30.20
CA ALA A 99 -60.17 -35.54 30.05
C ALA A 99 -58.99 -35.82 29.08
N GLN A 100 -58.87 -35.02 28.03
CA GLN A 100 -57.81 -35.08 27.01
C GLN A 100 -57.11 -33.72 26.81
N ARG A 101 -57.33 -32.76 27.72
CA ARG A 101 -56.85 -31.37 27.62
C ARG A 101 -56.29 -30.89 28.96
N PHE A 102 -55.19 -31.49 29.39
CA PHE A 102 -54.52 -31.16 30.63
C PHE A 102 -53.00 -31.15 30.42
N CYS A 103 -52.29 -30.56 31.38
CA CYS A 103 -50.84 -30.45 31.37
C CYS A 103 -50.24 -30.82 32.73
N ILE A 104 -48.96 -31.17 32.72
CA ILE A 104 -48.21 -31.51 33.94
C ILE A 104 -47.04 -30.53 34.09
N LEU A 105 -47.02 -29.80 35.20
CA LEU A 105 -46.02 -28.76 35.45
C LEU A 105 -44.60 -29.32 35.57
N GLN A 106 -43.62 -28.66 34.94
CA GLN A 106 -42.20 -29.05 35.00
C GLN A 106 -41.40 -28.21 36.01
N ASP A 107 -41.96 -27.10 36.48
CA ASP A 107 -41.43 -26.24 37.53
C ASP A 107 -42.55 -25.87 38.51
N PRO A 108 -42.24 -25.47 39.76
CA PRO A 108 -43.20 -24.80 40.63
C PRO A 108 -43.62 -23.45 40.03
N ILE A 109 -44.92 -23.17 39.97
CA ILE A 109 -45.46 -21.95 39.37
C ILE A 109 -46.39 -21.26 40.38
N ALA A 110 -46.01 -20.06 40.82
CA ALA A 110 -46.86 -19.24 41.68
C ALA A 110 -48.14 -18.80 40.96
N ALA A 111 -49.22 -18.53 41.71
CA ALA A 111 -50.48 -18.07 41.14
C ALA A 111 -50.29 -16.81 40.26
N GLY A 112 -50.86 -16.82 39.06
CA GLY A 112 -50.76 -15.75 38.06
C GLY A 112 -49.42 -15.68 37.31
N SER A 113 -48.45 -16.54 37.63
CA SER A 113 -47.12 -16.55 36.99
C SER A 113 -47.05 -17.52 35.81
N LEU A 114 -46.07 -17.30 34.92
CA LEU A 114 -45.77 -18.18 33.79
C LEU A 114 -44.70 -19.22 34.16
N GLY A 115 -44.88 -20.46 33.72
CA GLY A 115 -43.87 -21.51 33.82
C GLY A 115 -44.02 -22.58 32.75
N ARG A 116 -43.26 -23.67 32.85
CA ARG A 116 -43.23 -24.74 31.84
C ARG A 116 -44.18 -25.87 32.22
N ALA A 117 -44.97 -26.34 31.26
CA ALA A 117 -45.79 -27.54 31.41
C ALA A 117 -45.66 -28.47 30.21
N LEU A 118 -45.72 -29.78 30.47
CA LEU A 118 -45.79 -30.81 29.45
C LEU A 118 -47.26 -30.99 29.03
N ILE A 119 -47.53 -30.93 27.73
CA ILE A 119 -48.82 -31.23 27.10
C ILE A 119 -48.76 -32.47 26.20
N ALA A 120 -47.55 -32.85 25.75
CA ALA A 120 -47.33 -34.08 25.00
C ALA A 120 -45.91 -34.61 25.28
N GLY A 121 -45.76 -35.91 25.54
CA GLY A 121 -44.49 -36.55 25.86
C GLY A 121 -44.59 -37.41 27.12
N ILE A 122 -43.43 -37.69 27.72
CA ILE A 122 -43.29 -38.57 28.89
C ILE A 122 -42.83 -37.74 30.08
N THR A 123 -43.52 -37.85 31.23
CA THR A 123 -43.14 -37.14 32.46
C THR A 123 -43.53 -37.92 33.71
N PRO A 124 -42.83 -37.73 34.84
CA PRO A 124 -43.29 -38.22 36.12
C PRO A 124 -44.60 -37.56 36.55
N ALA A 125 -45.50 -38.36 37.11
CA ALA A 125 -46.75 -37.89 37.71
C ALA A 125 -47.09 -38.72 38.95
N ARG A 126 -47.91 -38.14 39.83
CA ARG A 126 -48.48 -38.87 40.98
C ARG A 126 -49.81 -39.47 40.57
N LEU A 127 -50.01 -40.74 40.89
CA LEU A 127 -51.23 -41.48 40.59
C LEU A 127 -51.91 -41.94 41.89
N ALA A 128 -53.24 -41.91 41.92
CA ALA A 128 -54.07 -42.69 42.83
C ALA A 128 -54.39 -44.02 42.15
N VAL A 129 -53.61 -45.06 42.46
CA VAL A 129 -53.72 -46.39 41.84
C VAL A 129 -54.91 -47.15 42.44
N GLN A 130 -55.92 -47.45 41.61
CA GLN A 130 -57.12 -48.22 41.97
C GLN A 130 -56.90 -49.72 41.83
N ALA A 131 -56.31 -50.18 40.72
CA ALA A 131 -55.93 -51.57 40.49
C ALA A 131 -54.49 -51.71 39.97
N ASP A 132 -53.87 -52.86 40.24
CA ASP A 132 -52.46 -53.09 39.92
C ASP A 132 -52.21 -53.30 38.41
N ASP A 133 -53.24 -53.70 37.65
CA ASP A 133 -53.23 -53.92 36.20
C ASP A 133 -53.74 -52.73 35.37
N ASP A 134 -54.14 -51.62 36.00
CA ASP A 134 -54.53 -50.40 35.28
C ASP A 134 -53.38 -49.88 34.41
N ALA A 135 -53.67 -49.64 33.13
CA ALA A 135 -52.72 -49.17 32.13
C ALA A 135 -52.88 -47.69 31.76
N VAL A 136 -53.93 -47.03 32.24
CA VAL A 136 -54.26 -45.62 31.96
C VAL A 136 -54.72 -44.87 33.21
N ALA A 137 -54.59 -43.54 33.18
CA ALA A 137 -55.01 -42.63 34.25
C ALA A 137 -55.70 -41.37 33.71
N ALA A 138 -56.69 -40.89 34.45
CA ALA A 138 -57.52 -39.73 34.13
C ALA A 138 -57.34 -38.59 35.14
N VAL A 139 -57.69 -37.38 34.72
CA VAL A 139 -57.77 -36.22 35.61
C VAL A 139 -59.00 -36.31 36.50
N VAL A 140 -58.90 -35.82 37.74
CA VAL A 140 -60.02 -35.75 38.68
C VAL A 140 -60.41 -34.30 38.90
N THR A 141 -61.71 -34.00 38.89
CA THR A 141 -62.22 -32.63 39.07
C THR A 141 -61.72 -32.01 40.37
N GLY A 142 -61.03 -30.87 40.26
CA GLY A 142 -60.50 -30.10 41.38
C GLY A 142 -59.20 -30.63 41.99
N ASP A 143 -58.68 -31.78 41.55
CA ASP A 143 -57.45 -32.37 42.10
C ASP A 143 -56.25 -32.08 41.19
N SER A 144 -55.35 -31.22 41.65
CA SER A 144 -54.10 -30.90 40.96
C SER A 144 -52.90 -31.71 41.43
N ALA A 145 -53.08 -32.58 42.43
CA ALA A 145 -51.97 -33.29 43.05
C ALA A 145 -51.71 -34.68 42.45
N ARG A 146 -52.73 -35.32 41.84
CA ARG A 146 -52.62 -36.67 41.28
C ARG A 146 -53.66 -36.96 40.19
N LEU A 147 -53.33 -37.89 39.29
CA LEU A 147 -54.29 -38.53 38.37
C LEU A 147 -54.86 -39.79 39.03
N GLU A 148 -56.03 -40.26 38.60
CA GLU A 148 -56.63 -41.50 39.08
C GLU A 148 -56.56 -42.60 38.02
N THR A 149 -56.15 -43.81 38.38
CA THR A 149 -56.08 -44.93 37.43
C THR A 149 -57.45 -45.57 37.22
N GLY A 150 -57.70 -46.11 36.02
CA GLY A 150 -58.97 -46.77 35.70
C GLY A 150 -59.00 -47.33 34.28
N SER A 151 -60.20 -47.63 33.78
CA SER A 151 -60.41 -48.19 32.44
C SER A 151 -60.25 -47.19 31.30
N ASP A 152 -60.31 -45.89 31.59
CA ASP A 152 -60.20 -44.80 30.63
C ASP A 152 -59.33 -43.68 31.21
N GLY A 153 -58.59 -42.98 30.34
CA GLY A 153 -57.71 -41.90 30.79
C GLY A 153 -56.89 -41.27 29.68
N GLY A 154 -56.59 -39.97 29.83
CA GLY A 154 -55.75 -39.22 28.90
C GLY A 154 -54.24 -39.43 29.08
N ALA A 155 -53.81 -40.15 30.13
CA ALA A 155 -52.42 -40.52 30.39
C ALA A 155 -52.22 -42.03 30.34
N ARG A 156 -51.26 -42.51 29.54
CA ARG A 156 -50.84 -43.92 29.50
C ARG A 156 -49.75 -44.16 30.54
N ILE A 157 -49.89 -45.21 31.34
CA ILE A 157 -48.92 -45.57 32.37
C ILE A 157 -47.82 -46.40 31.72
N LEU A 158 -46.59 -45.87 31.68
CA LEU A 158 -45.43 -46.63 31.19
C LEU A 158 -44.76 -47.42 32.32
N TRP A 159 -44.82 -46.87 33.53
CA TRP A 159 -44.31 -47.49 34.74
C TRP A 159 -44.98 -46.87 35.97
N LYS A 160 -45.26 -47.66 37.01
CA LYS A 160 -45.76 -47.19 38.31
C LYS A 160 -45.15 -48.01 39.45
N GLU A 161 -45.04 -47.41 40.63
CA GLU A 161 -44.72 -48.15 41.85
C GLU A 161 -45.81 -49.19 42.15
N SER A 162 -45.41 -50.36 42.65
CA SER A 162 -46.34 -51.45 42.96
C SER A 162 -47.30 -51.11 44.11
N GLY A 163 -48.55 -51.57 44.02
CA GLY A 163 -49.57 -51.46 45.06
C GLY A 163 -50.50 -50.26 44.89
N VAL A 164 -51.67 -50.34 45.52
CA VAL A 164 -52.76 -49.35 45.43
C VAL A 164 -52.51 -48.08 46.26
N GLY A 165 -53.18 -47.00 45.88
CA GLY A 165 -53.12 -45.68 46.53
C GLY A 165 -52.13 -44.71 45.86
N ASP A 166 -51.70 -43.69 46.60
CA ASP A 166 -50.77 -42.67 46.11
C ASP A 166 -49.39 -43.26 45.76
N ARG A 167 -49.04 -43.18 44.49
CA ARG A 167 -47.80 -43.73 43.93
C ARG A 167 -47.17 -42.80 42.92
N TRP A 168 -45.85 -42.89 42.75
CA TRP A 168 -45.18 -42.31 41.61
C TRP A 168 -45.32 -43.19 40.38
N ALA A 169 -45.45 -42.52 39.23
CA ALA A 169 -45.47 -43.17 37.94
C ALA A 169 -44.76 -42.31 36.89
N VAL A 170 -44.39 -42.96 35.80
CA VAL A 170 -43.97 -42.32 34.55
C VAL A 170 -45.11 -42.51 33.56
N VAL A 171 -45.68 -41.39 33.12
CA VAL A 171 -46.85 -41.39 32.23
C VAL A 171 -46.50 -40.75 30.89
N GLN A 172 -47.16 -41.24 29.83
CA GLN A 172 -47.17 -40.62 28.51
C GLN A 172 -48.51 -39.93 28.29
N ILE A 173 -48.46 -38.65 27.91
CA ILE A 173 -49.62 -37.88 27.45
C ILE A 173 -49.39 -37.41 26.01
N PRO A 174 -50.40 -37.38 25.14
CA PRO A 174 -51.71 -38.03 25.29
C PRO A 174 -51.58 -39.57 25.21
N ALA A 175 -52.49 -40.30 25.86
CA ALA A 175 -52.49 -41.77 25.90
C ALA A 175 -52.78 -42.46 24.55
N GLY A 176 -53.30 -41.70 23.57
CA GLY A 176 -53.88 -42.21 22.33
C GLY A 176 -55.18 -42.97 22.62
N GLY A 177 -56.33 -42.44 22.21
CA GLY A 177 -57.62 -43.11 22.45
C GLY A 177 -57.76 -44.43 21.67
N SER A 178 -58.52 -45.38 22.21
CA SER A 178 -58.95 -46.65 21.59
C SER A 178 -59.84 -46.49 20.34
N ALA A 179 -59.68 -45.40 19.58
CA ALA A 179 -60.41 -45.12 18.35
C ALA A 179 -59.45 -44.91 17.16
N GLY A 180 -58.39 -45.72 17.10
CA GLY A 180 -57.49 -45.85 15.96
C GLY A 180 -57.40 -47.33 15.59
N GLY A 181 -57.85 -47.67 14.39
CA GLY A 181 -58.09 -49.05 13.93
C GLY A 181 -56.94 -50.03 14.17
N ASP A 182 -57.29 -51.18 14.72
CA ASP A 182 -56.45 -52.36 14.61
C ASP A 182 -56.29 -52.70 13.12
N PRO A 183 -55.07 -53.01 12.64
CA PRO A 183 -54.83 -53.33 11.24
C PRO A 183 -55.54 -54.63 10.79
N ASN A 184 -56.01 -55.46 11.73
CA ASN A 184 -56.62 -56.76 11.47
C ASN A 184 -57.94 -56.96 12.22
N LEU A 185 -58.98 -57.41 11.50
CA LEU A 185 -60.18 -58.02 12.07
C LEU A 185 -60.01 -59.55 12.05
N VAL A 186 -59.72 -60.14 13.22
CA VAL A 186 -59.50 -61.58 13.39
C VAL A 186 -60.58 -62.16 14.30
N LEU A 187 -61.23 -63.23 13.85
CA LEU A 187 -62.23 -63.98 14.60
C LEU A 187 -61.69 -65.35 15.00
N GLN A 188 -61.81 -65.71 16.28
CA GLN A 188 -61.56 -67.08 16.73
C GLN A 188 -62.84 -67.91 16.62
N VAL A 189 -62.77 -69.04 15.92
CA VAL A 189 -63.89 -69.97 15.71
C VAL A 189 -63.55 -71.33 16.31
N THR A 190 -64.53 -71.99 16.92
CA THR A 190 -64.42 -73.37 17.44
C THR A 190 -65.45 -74.26 16.74
N GLN A 191 -64.98 -75.24 15.97
CA GLN A 191 -65.79 -76.20 15.24
C GLN A 191 -65.10 -77.57 15.26
N VAL A 192 -65.76 -78.58 15.85
CA VAL A 192 -65.15 -79.89 16.10
C VAL A 192 -64.79 -80.59 14.79
N GLY A 193 -63.52 -80.99 14.65
CA GLY A 193 -63.02 -81.75 13.50
C GLY A 193 -63.20 -81.06 12.15
N HIS A 194 -62.97 -79.74 12.10
CA HIS A 194 -63.27 -78.91 10.92
C HIS A 194 -62.46 -79.25 9.66
N GLY A 195 -61.26 -79.84 9.80
CA GLY A 195 -60.44 -80.32 8.68
C GLY A 195 -59.83 -79.25 7.76
N TRP A 196 -60.09 -77.95 8.03
CA TRP A 196 -59.50 -76.81 7.31
C TRP A 196 -57.97 -76.76 7.38
N LEU A 197 -57.37 -76.10 6.40
CA LEU A 197 -55.95 -75.79 6.30
C LEU A 197 -55.70 -74.29 6.36
N VAL A 198 -54.48 -73.88 6.74
CA VAL A 198 -54.07 -72.48 6.68
C VAL A 198 -54.06 -72.00 5.23
N GLY A 199 -54.71 -70.87 4.96
CA GLY A 199 -54.90 -70.33 3.62
C GLY A 199 -56.25 -70.70 2.99
N ASP A 200 -57.03 -71.60 3.59
CA ASP A 200 -58.38 -71.89 3.11
C ASP A 200 -59.28 -70.66 3.24
N VAL A 201 -60.12 -70.44 2.24
CA VAL A 201 -61.14 -69.39 2.24
C VAL A 201 -62.46 -70.00 2.68
N LEU A 202 -63.04 -69.44 3.75
CA LEU A 202 -64.31 -69.87 4.31
C LEU A 202 -65.38 -68.82 4.05
N ARG A 203 -66.64 -69.27 3.96
CA ARG A 203 -67.82 -68.42 3.95
C ARG A 203 -68.70 -68.68 5.16
N TRP A 204 -69.34 -67.64 5.66
CA TRP A 204 -70.37 -67.76 6.68
C TRP A 204 -71.73 -68.08 6.03
N ASN A 205 -72.35 -69.20 6.39
CA ASN A 205 -73.64 -69.62 5.82
C ASN A 205 -74.87 -69.21 6.67
N GLY A 206 -74.66 -68.44 7.74
CA GLY A 206 -75.70 -68.06 8.71
C GLY A 206 -75.76 -68.92 9.98
N GLY A 207 -75.02 -70.04 10.04
CA GLY A 207 -74.95 -70.89 11.23
C GLY A 207 -73.63 -71.65 11.43
N ALA A 208 -72.83 -71.84 10.38
CA ALA A 208 -71.52 -72.45 10.42
C ALA A 208 -70.57 -71.85 9.36
N TRP A 209 -69.28 -72.08 9.54
CA TRP A 209 -68.25 -71.77 8.55
C TRP A 209 -68.04 -72.97 7.64
N ASP A 210 -68.20 -72.77 6.34
CA ASP A 210 -67.97 -73.77 5.30
C ASP A 210 -66.91 -73.27 4.31
N LEU A 211 -66.25 -74.17 3.58
CA LEU A 211 -65.33 -73.78 2.50
C LEU A 211 -66.09 -72.94 1.46
N ALA A 212 -65.50 -71.80 1.09
CA ALA A 212 -66.09 -70.90 0.10
C ALA A 212 -66.04 -71.54 -1.29
N ASP A 213 -67.16 -71.54 -1.99
CA ASP A 213 -67.27 -72.02 -3.38
C ASP A 213 -67.68 -70.84 -4.27
N ALA A 214 -66.88 -70.54 -5.29
CA ALA A 214 -67.18 -69.42 -6.20
C ALA A 214 -68.51 -69.62 -6.95
N ALA A 215 -69.03 -70.84 -7.08
CA ALA A 215 -70.33 -71.11 -7.68
C ALA A 215 -71.53 -70.78 -6.77
N VAL A 216 -71.30 -70.61 -5.46
CA VAL A 216 -72.37 -70.46 -4.45
C VAL A 216 -72.23 -69.16 -3.64
N THR A 217 -71.11 -68.45 -3.77
CA THR A 217 -70.79 -67.26 -2.97
C THR A 217 -71.36 -65.98 -3.61
N GLY A 218 -72.41 -65.43 -3.01
CA GLY A 218 -73.03 -64.17 -3.43
C GLY A 218 -72.23 -62.92 -3.03
N ASP A 219 -72.59 -61.75 -3.58
CA ASP A 219 -71.93 -60.45 -3.27
C ASP A 219 -72.07 -60.01 -1.80
N GLY A 220 -72.97 -60.64 -1.04
CA GLY A 220 -73.25 -60.34 0.37
C GLY A 220 -72.72 -61.38 1.35
N ASP A 221 -72.03 -62.43 0.89
CA ASP A 221 -71.51 -63.47 1.75
C ASP A 221 -70.22 -63.01 2.45
N GLU A 222 -70.15 -63.23 3.76
CA GLU A 222 -68.99 -62.90 4.57
C GLU A 222 -67.91 -63.95 4.38
N LEU A 223 -66.74 -63.51 3.93
CA LEU A 223 -65.58 -64.37 3.64
C LEU A 223 -64.47 -64.14 4.65
N ALA A 224 -63.76 -65.21 5.00
CA ALA A 224 -62.58 -65.14 5.84
C ALA A 224 -61.50 -66.12 5.39
N VAL A 225 -60.24 -65.76 5.60
CA VAL A 225 -59.09 -66.64 5.32
C VAL A 225 -58.61 -67.27 6.62
N VAL A 226 -58.37 -68.58 6.62
CA VAL A 226 -57.79 -69.28 7.77
C VAL A 226 -56.34 -68.83 7.94
N GLY A 227 -56.08 -67.96 8.92
CA GLY A 227 -54.75 -67.40 9.17
C GLY A 227 -53.88 -68.30 10.05
N ARG A 228 -54.49 -69.04 10.99
CA ARG A 228 -53.78 -69.97 11.89
C ARG A 228 -54.74 -71.02 12.46
N ILE A 229 -54.22 -72.22 12.67
CA ILE A 229 -54.93 -73.33 13.33
C ILE A 229 -54.20 -73.65 14.63
N PRO A 230 -54.74 -73.26 15.80
CA PRO A 230 -54.16 -73.62 17.10
C PRO A 230 -54.25 -75.12 17.42
N ASP A 231 -55.36 -75.77 17.07
CA ASP A 231 -55.64 -77.20 17.32
C ASP A 231 -56.71 -77.74 16.36
N ALA A 232 -57.15 -79.00 16.52
CA ALA A 232 -58.06 -79.67 15.59
C ALA A 232 -59.52 -79.18 15.62
N ASP A 233 -59.89 -78.41 16.64
CA ASP A 233 -61.26 -77.93 16.86
C ASP A 233 -61.35 -76.39 16.83
N ALA A 234 -60.25 -75.66 16.62
CA ALA A 234 -60.21 -74.20 16.61
C ALA A 234 -59.37 -73.62 15.46
N ALA A 235 -59.84 -72.48 14.93
CA ALA A 235 -59.14 -71.71 13.89
C ALA A 235 -59.26 -70.20 14.14
N LEU A 236 -58.23 -69.46 13.72
CA LEU A 236 -58.23 -67.99 13.66
C LEU A 236 -58.47 -67.56 12.22
N LEU A 237 -59.62 -66.95 11.99
CA LEU A 237 -60.08 -66.47 10.70
C LEU A 237 -59.78 -64.98 10.56
N VAL A 238 -59.13 -64.60 9.47
CA VAL A 238 -58.82 -63.20 9.14
C VAL A 238 -59.89 -62.71 8.18
N LEU A 239 -60.73 -61.80 8.65
CA LEU A 239 -61.82 -61.20 7.87
C LEU A 239 -61.33 -59.96 7.12
N TRP A 240 -60.42 -59.20 7.74
CA TRP A 240 -59.72 -58.06 7.14
C TRP A 240 -58.32 -58.00 7.74
N GLY A 241 -57.32 -57.65 6.93
CA GLY A 241 -56.05 -57.12 7.45
C GLY A 241 -54.86 -57.82 6.87
N ILE A 242 -53.90 -58.13 7.71
CA ILE A 242 -52.61 -58.69 7.34
C ILE A 242 -52.50 -60.10 7.93
N CYS A 243 -52.18 -61.07 7.08
CA CYS A 243 -51.82 -62.43 7.51
C CYS A 243 -50.53 -62.90 6.81
N CYS A 244 -49.95 -63.99 7.32
CA CYS A 244 -48.75 -64.57 6.73
C CYS A 244 -49.09 -65.92 6.10
N LEU A 245 -48.98 -66.03 4.77
CA LEU A 245 -49.23 -67.27 4.03
C LEU A 245 -48.01 -67.68 3.21
N ASP A 246 -47.76 -68.98 3.16
CA ASP A 246 -46.64 -69.59 2.43
C ASP A 246 -47.09 -70.06 1.03
N GLY A 247 -46.13 -70.15 0.10
CA GLY A 247 -46.36 -70.74 -1.23
C GLY A 247 -47.04 -69.83 -2.26
N LEU A 248 -47.22 -68.55 -1.96
CA LEU A 248 -47.78 -67.55 -2.88
C LEU A 248 -46.68 -66.78 -3.64
N ALA A 249 -46.95 -66.37 -4.87
CA ALA A 249 -46.05 -65.57 -5.69
C ALA A 249 -46.06 -64.10 -5.23
N ALA A 250 -44.88 -63.48 -5.12
CA ALA A 250 -44.76 -62.07 -4.70
C ALA A 250 -45.49 -61.12 -5.66
N HIS A 251 -46.02 -60.03 -5.11
CA HIS A 251 -46.76 -58.96 -5.78
C HIS A 251 -47.91 -59.48 -6.65
N THR A 252 -48.59 -60.54 -6.20
CA THR A 252 -49.63 -61.22 -6.96
C THR A 252 -50.97 -61.14 -6.24
N ASP A 253 -52.01 -60.78 -7.00
CA ASP A 253 -53.40 -60.83 -6.55
C ASP A 253 -53.91 -62.27 -6.59
N TYR A 254 -54.68 -62.67 -5.57
CA TYR A 254 -55.26 -64.00 -5.46
C TYR A 254 -56.78 -63.92 -5.31
N TRP A 255 -57.47 -64.62 -6.20
CA TRP A 255 -58.92 -64.72 -6.26
C TRP A 255 -59.42 -66.04 -5.68
N LEU A 256 -60.69 -66.10 -5.29
CA LEU A 256 -61.34 -67.37 -4.94
C LEU A 256 -61.35 -68.30 -6.17
N ASP A 257 -60.84 -69.52 -6.02
CA ASP A 257 -60.78 -70.50 -7.09
C ASP A 257 -62.18 -71.08 -7.41
N PRO A 258 -62.66 -70.96 -8.66
CA PRO A 258 -63.97 -71.52 -9.04
C PRO A 258 -63.97 -73.03 -9.29
N ALA A 259 -62.81 -73.69 -9.35
CA ALA A 259 -62.69 -75.11 -9.62
C ALA A 259 -62.52 -75.96 -8.36
N VAL A 260 -62.00 -75.39 -7.26
CA VAL A 260 -61.71 -76.10 -6.02
C VAL A 260 -62.17 -75.29 -4.80
N PRO A 261 -63.22 -75.73 -4.08
CA PRO A 261 -63.75 -75.03 -2.92
C PRO A 261 -62.68 -74.73 -1.86
N GLY A 262 -62.68 -73.50 -1.37
CA GLY A 262 -61.81 -73.00 -0.32
C GLY A 262 -60.41 -72.61 -0.76
N THR A 263 -60.05 -72.73 -2.04
CA THR A 263 -58.69 -72.44 -2.51
C THR A 263 -58.57 -71.10 -3.23
N LEU A 264 -57.32 -70.66 -3.42
CA LEU A 264 -56.97 -69.39 -4.06
C LEU A 264 -56.32 -69.64 -5.42
N THR A 265 -56.66 -68.82 -6.42
CA THR A 265 -56.05 -68.83 -7.74
C THR A 265 -55.41 -67.48 -8.09
N PRO A 266 -54.20 -67.45 -8.69
CA PRO A 266 -53.57 -66.22 -9.17
C PRO A 266 -54.10 -65.79 -10.56
N THR A 267 -55.08 -66.52 -11.12
CA THR A 267 -55.70 -66.17 -12.40
C THR A 267 -57.10 -65.64 -12.13
N LYS A 268 -57.35 -64.38 -12.51
CA LYS A 268 -58.67 -63.75 -12.35
C LYS A 268 -59.77 -64.56 -13.06
N PRO A 269 -60.80 -65.04 -12.35
CA PRO A 269 -61.94 -65.72 -12.99
C PRO A 269 -62.70 -64.81 -13.97
N GLY A 270 -63.30 -65.41 -15.00
CA GLY A 270 -64.07 -64.67 -16.02
C GLY A 270 -65.46 -64.22 -15.56
N THR A 271 -66.03 -64.88 -14.55
CA THR A 271 -67.32 -64.59 -13.92
C THR A 271 -67.16 -64.69 -12.40
N ASP A 272 -67.88 -63.85 -11.65
CA ASP A 272 -67.90 -63.83 -10.17
C ASP A 272 -66.50 -63.80 -9.50
N ALA A 273 -65.55 -63.11 -10.13
CA ALA A 273 -64.18 -62.99 -9.62
C ALA A 273 -64.13 -62.26 -8.26
N ARG A 274 -63.90 -63.01 -7.17
CA ARG A 274 -63.70 -62.46 -5.82
C ARG A 274 -62.22 -62.34 -5.52
N LEU A 275 -61.72 -61.11 -5.41
CA LEU A 275 -60.36 -60.87 -4.93
C LEU A 275 -60.35 -61.09 -3.41
N ILE A 276 -59.51 -62.01 -2.93
CA ILE A 276 -59.44 -62.37 -1.51
C ILE A 276 -58.26 -61.69 -0.83
N LEU A 277 -57.08 -61.73 -1.48
CA LEU A 277 -55.88 -61.11 -0.94
C LEU A 277 -54.90 -60.67 -2.01
N HIS A 278 -54.02 -59.75 -1.64
CA HIS A 278 -52.80 -59.44 -2.37
C HIS A 278 -51.60 -59.95 -1.58
N HIS A 279 -50.74 -60.76 -2.19
CA HIS A 279 -49.47 -61.13 -1.60
C HIS A 279 -48.41 -60.09 -1.99
N ALA A 280 -47.87 -59.37 -1.01
CA ALA A 280 -46.82 -58.39 -1.22
C ALA A 280 -45.46 -59.09 -1.41
N GLN A 281 -44.72 -59.34 -0.33
CA GLN A 281 -43.44 -60.08 -0.31
C GLN A 281 -43.27 -60.78 1.05
N ASP A 282 -42.37 -61.77 1.11
CA ASP A 282 -41.96 -62.45 2.37
C ASP A 282 -43.13 -62.98 3.21
N ARG A 283 -44.13 -63.58 2.55
CA ARG A 283 -45.36 -64.17 3.13
C ARG A 283 -46.41 -63.16 3.56
N LEU A 284 -46.14 -61.86 3.46
CA LEU A 284 -47.06 -60.80 3.86
C LEU A 284 -48.24 -60.72 2.89
N CYS A 285 -49.43 -61.06 3.39
CA CYS A 285 -50.67 -60.99 2.64
C CYS A 285 -51.57 -59.90 3.21
N VAL A 286 -52.16 -59.10 2.35
CA VAL A 286 -53.22 -58.16 2.71
C VAL A 286 -54.55 -58.80 2.32
N VAL A 287 -55.28 -59.30 3.32
CA VAL A 287 -56.62 -59.87 3.21
C VAL A 287 -57.63 -58.74 3.15
N ARG A 288 -58.48 -58.77 2.13
CA ARG A 288 -59.54 -57.77 1.96
C ARG A 288 -60.86 -58.32 2.50
N PRO A 289 -61.71 -57.47 3.10
CA PRO A 289 -63.05 -57.89 3.50
C PRO A 289 -63.84 -58.32 2.26
N GLY A 290 -64.32 -59.56 2.26
CA GLY A 290 -65.39 -59.96 1.37
C GLY A 290 -66.71 -59.43 1.92
N GLY A 291 -67.21 -58.29 1.41
CA GLY A 291 -68.58 -57.87 1.67
C GLY A 291 -68.93 -56.41 1.34
N GLY A 292 -70.01 -56.24 0.56
CA GLY A 292 -70.88 -55.05 0.63
C GLY A 292 -70.53 -53.88 -0.31
N SER A 293 -71.56 -53.43 -1.05
CA SER A 293 -71.56 -52.44 -2.13
C SER A 293 -71.20 -50.99 -1.76
N SER A 294 -70.30 -50.73 -0.82
CA SER A 294 -69.96 -49.35 -0.42
C SER A 294 -68.47 -49.08 -0.14
N SER A 295 -67.57 -49.95 -0.56
CA SER A 295 -66.12 -49.71 -0.50
C SER A 295 -65.54 -49.71 -1.92
N ALA A 296 -64.66 -48.76 -2.23
CA ALA A 296 -64.02 -48.65 -3.53
C ALA A 296 -63.32 -49.97 -3.91
N GLN A 297 -63.77 -50.63 -4.99
CA GLN A 297 -63.30 -51.96 -5.41
C GLN A 297 -62.33 -51.88 -6.61
N ARG A 298 -62.15 -50.69 -7.18
CA ARG A 298 -61.20 -50.39 -8.25
C ARG A 298 -60.54 -49.05 -7.95
N PHE A 299 -59.36 -48.80 -8.53
CA PHE A 299 -58.79 -47.46 -8.60
C PHE A 299 -59.83 -46.47 -9.19
N ALA A 300 -60.63 -46.93 -10.16
CA ALA A 300 -61.81 -46.26 -10.76
C ALA A 300 -62.87 -45.76 -9.77
N ASP A 301 -62.89 -46.27 -8.55
CA ASP A 301 -63.90 -45.94 -7.55
C ASP A 301 -63.38 -44.89 -6.54
N LEU A 302 -62.12 -44.44 -6.67
CA LEU A 302 -61.58 -43.26 -5.99
C LEU A 302 -62.17 -42.00 -6.64
N THR A 303 -63.20 -41.44 -6.02
CA THR A 303 -63.92 -40.27 -6.56
C THR A 303 -63.08 -38.99 -6.59
N ASP A 304 -62.01 -38.98 -5.80
CA ASP A 304 -61.05 -37.91 -5.63
C ASP A 304 -59.83 -38.06 -6.56
N VAL A 305 -59.78 -39.04 -7.46
CA VAL A 305 -58.71 -39.19 -8.47
C VAL A 305 -59.32 -39.11 -9.86
N ASP A 306 -58.80 -38.23 -10.72
CA ASP A 306 -59.22 -38.20 -12.12
C ASP A 306 -58.54 -39.32 -12.90
N LEU A 307 -59.36 -40.22 -13.45
CA LEU A 307 -58.93 -41.41 -14.19
C LEU A 307 -59.30 -41.36 -15.66
N SER A 308 -59.77 -40.20 -16.13
CA SER A 308 -60.02 -39.95 -17.54
C SER A 308 -58.73 -40.02 -18.38
N THR A 309 -57.57 -39.76 -17.75
CA THR A 309 -56.24 -39.93 -18.33
C THR A 309 -55.32 -40.63 -17.31
N PRO A 310 -54.82 -41.84 -17.59
CA PRO A 310 -53.84 -42.49 -16.71
C PRO A 310 -52.49 -41.74 -16.75
N PRO A 311 -51.77 -41.61 -15.61
CA PRO A 311 -50.44 -40.99 -15.60
C PRO A 311 -49.47 -41.77 -16.48
N SER A 312 -48.70 -41.03 -17.29
CA SER A 312 -47.59 -41.56 -18.08
C SER A 312 -46.30 -41.62 -17.26
N ASP A 313 -45.28 -42.32 -17.76
CA ASP A 313 -43.96 -42.32 -17.12
C ASP A 313 -43.41 -40.89 -17.01
N GLY A 314 -42.90 -40.53 -15.83
CA GLY A 314 -42.51 -39.17 -15.49
C GLY A 314 -43.63 -38.25 -14.99
N GLN A 315 -44.83 -38.76 -14.69
CA GLN A 315 -45.93 -37.99 -14.10
C GLN A 315 -46.28 -38.47 -12.68
N ALA A 316 -46.72 -37.55 -11.82
CA ALA A 316 -47.20 -37.82 -10.47
C ALA A 316 -48.56 -37.15 -10.25
N ALA A 317 -49.34 -37.66 -9.29
CA ALA A 317 -50.62 -37.07 -8.95
C ALA A 317 -50.43 -35.76 -8.18
N ILE A 318 -51.04 -34.67 -8.67
CA ILE A 318 -51.16 -33.39 -7.95
C ILE A 318 -52.63 -33.14 -7.64
N TRP A 319 -52.91 -32.56 -6.47
CA TRP A 319 -54.25 -32.14 -6.11
C TRP A 319 -54.65 -30.88 -6.89
N ASP A 320 -55.67 -30.97 -7.74
CA ASP A 320 -56.27 -29.81 -8.39
C ASP A 320 -57.49 -29.34 -7.60
N ASP A 321 -57.37 -28.14 -7.03
CA ASP A 321 -58.40 -27.52 -6.21
C ASP A 321 -59.64 -27.10 -7.03
N THR A 322 -59.51 -26.94 -8.35
CA THR A 322 -60.62 -26.59 -9.24
C THR A 322 -61.52 -27.80 -9.51
N SER A 323 -60.91 -28.96 -9.81
CA SER A 323 -61.66 -30.21 -10.02
C SER A 323 -61.92 -30.99 -8.73
N GLN A 324 -61.32 -30.58 -7.59
CA GLN A 324 -61.33 -31.29 -6.31
C GLN A 324 -60.89 -32.75 -6.47
N ARG A 325 -59.88 -32.97 -7.32
CA ARG A 325 -59.36 -34.29 -7.68
C ARG A 325 -57.85 -34.28 -7.85
N TRP A 326 -57.24 -35.41 -7.58
CA TRP A 326 -55.87 -35.73 -7.95
C TRP A 326 -55.79 -35.97 -9.47
N ILE A 327 -55.05 -35.12 -10.18
CA ILE A 327 -54.82 -35.22 -11.64
C ILE A 327 -53.36 -35.60 -11.93
N PRO A 328 -53.06 -36.32 -13.02
CA PRO A 328 -51.68 -36.51 -13.48
C PRO A 328 -51.01 -35.18 -13.81
N HIS A 329 -49.78 -34.99 -13.34
CA HIS A 329 -48.98 -33.81 -13.63
C HIS A 329 -47.52 -34.21 -13.87
N ASP A 330 -46.83 -33.48 -14.74
CA ASP A 330 -45.43 -33.76 -15.07
C ASP A 330 -44.54 -33.59 -13.84
N VAL A 331 -43.80 -34.65 -13.49
CA VAL A 331 -42.68 -34.56 -12.55
C VAL A 331 -41.53 -33.98 -13.34
N ILE A 332 -40.89 -32.95 -12.78
CA ILE A 332 -39.66 -32.39 -13.36
C ILE A 332 -38.54 -33.43 -13.20
N LEU A 333 -38.46 -34.37 -14.13
CA LEU A 333 -37.25 -35.16 -14.38
C LEU A 333 -36.38 -34.36 -15.34
N ALA A 334 -35.73 -33.32 -14.81
CA ALA A 334 -34.65 -32.69 -15.54
C ALA A 334 -33.40 -33.56 -15.39
N ASP A 335 -33.26 -34.57 -16.25
CA ASP A 335 -31.96 -35.17 -16.51
C ASP A 335 -31.48 -34.81 -17.94
N PRO A 336 -30.44 -33.97 -18.10
CA PRO A 336 -29.71 -33.22 -17.07
C PRO A 336 -30.18 -31.77 -16.95
N VAL A 337 -30.46 -31.30 -15.72
CA VAL A 337 -30.43 -29.86 -15.41
C VAL A 337 -29.06 -29.31 -15.79
N PRO A 338 -28.94 -28.29 -16.66
CA PRO A 338 -27.66 -27.65 -16.92
C PRO A 338 -27.09 -27.12 -15.59
N ALA A 339 -25.88 -27.56 -15.21
CA ALA A 339 -25.27 -27.30 -13.90
C ALA A 339 -25.11 -25.80 -13.51
N HIS A 340 -25.40 -24.89 -14.44
CA HIS A 340 -25.31 -23.44 -14.25
C HIS A 340 -26.66 -22.76 -14.05
N GLN A 341 -27.80 -23.45 -14.15
CA GLN A 341 -29.12 -22.82 -14.07
C GLN A 341 -29.82 -23.11 -12.74
N VAL A 342 -30.58 -22.12 -12.26
CA VAL A 342 -31.36 -22.18 -11.03
C VAL A 342 -32.86 -22.18 -11.35
N LEU A 343 -33.68 -22.70 -10.42
CA LEU A 343 -35.13 -22.69 -10.54
C LEU A 343 -35.65 -21.24 -10.53
N ALA A 344 -36.27 -20.82 -11.63
CA ALA A 344 -36.85 -19.49 -11.82
C ALA A 344 -38.26 -19.36 -11.20
N GLY A 345 -38.81 -20.44 -10.66
CA GLY A 345 -40.21 -20.54 -10.23
C GLY A 345 -41.19 -20.71 -11.41
N PRO A 346 -42.47 -20.99 -11.12
CA PRO A 346 -43.50 -21.12 -12.14
C PRO A 346 -43.84 -19.75 -12.75
N THR A 347 -43.78 -19.62 -14.07
CA THR A 347 -44.05 -18.36 -14.79
C THR A 347 -45.53 -18.08 -15.03
N ALA A 348 -46.44 -19.02 -14.73
CA ALA A 348 -47.89 -18.83 -14.92
C ALA A 348 -48.75 -19.75 -14.03
N GLY A 349 -49.01 -19.34 -12.78
CA GLY A 349 -49.92 -20.06 -11.87
C GLY A 349 -49.22 -21.11 -10.98
N ALA A 350 -49.94 -21.61 -9.97
CA ALA A 350 -49.40 -22.52 -8.95
C ALA A 350 -48.92 -23.87 -9.53
N ASP A 351 -49.50 -24.27 -10.66
CA ASP A 351 -49.28 -25.58 -11.29
C ASP A 351 -48.48 -25.50 -12.60
N ALA A 352 -47.86 -24.36 -12.91
CA ALA A 352 -47.00 -24.27 -14.10
C ALA A 352 -45.66 -24.97 -13.87
N THR A 353 -45.15 -25.61 -14.92
CA THR A 353 -43.79 -26.16 -14.92
C THR A 353 -42.78 -25.05 -14.60
N PRO A 354 -41.98 -25.18 -13.52
CA PRO A 354 -40.92 -24.23 -13.19
C PRO A 354 -39.92 -24.09 -14.33
N ALA A 355 -39.61 -22.85 -14.71
CA ALA A 355 -38.56 -22.60 -15.68
C ALA A 355 -37.18 -22.63 -15.00
N PHE A 356 -36.14 -22.91 -15.77
CA PHE A 356 -34.75 -22.71 -15.36
C PHE A 356 -34.26 -21.38 -15.92
N ARG A 357 -33.50 -20.62 -15.12
CA ARG A 357 -32.85 -19.37 -15.55
C ARG A 357 -31.38 -19.36 -15.16
N ASP A 358 -30.63 -18.48 -15.81
CA ASP A 358 -29.24 -18.22 -15.42
C ASP A 358 -29.19 -17.54 -14.04
N PRO A 359 -28.09 -17.72 -13.28
CA PRO A 359 -27.96 -17.16 -11.94
C PRO A 359 -27.92 -15.63 -12.01
N GLU A 360 -28.73 -15.00 -11.18
CA GLU A 360 -28.74 -13.56 -11.00
C GLU A 360 -28.14 -13.20 -9.64
N VAL A 361 -27.87 -11.91 -9.42
CA VAL A 361 -27.24 -11.43 -8.18
C VAL A 361 -28.02 -11.85 -6.92
N GLY A 362 -29.35 -11.97 -7.01
CA GLY A 362 -30.20 -12.41 -5.91
C GLY A 362 -30.07 -13.89 -5.54
N ASP A 363 -29.51 -14.73 -6.41
CA ASP A 363 -29.27 -16.16 -6.14
C ASP A 363 -27.93 -16.41 -5.44
N LEU A 364 -27.05 -15.40 -5.44
CA LEU A 364 -25.78 -15.47 -4.75
C LEU A 364 -26.02 -15.29 -3.25
N ALA A 365 -25.34 -16.13 -2.45
CA ALA A 365 -25.39 -16.00 -1.00
C ALA A 365 -24.92 -14.60 -0.58
N GLU A 366 -25.67 -13.94 0.30
CA GLU A 366 -25.24 -12.70 0.92
C GLU A 366 -23.94 -12.97 1.70
N VAL A 367 -22.90 -12.21 1.39
CA VAL A 367 -21.61 -12.29 2.05
C VAL A 367 -21.37 -11.04 2.89
N PRO A 368 -20.58 -11.13 3.98
CA PRO A 368 -20.20 -9.96 4.74
C PRO A 368 -19.56 -8.88 3.84
N PRO A 369 -19.67 -7.59 4.20
CA PRO A 369 -18.98 -6.53 3.46
C PRO A 369 -17.48 -6.84 3.32
N THR A 370 -16.86 -6.35 2.24
CA THR A 370 -15.44 -6.57 1.89
C THR A 370 -15.01 -8.04 1.74
N SER A 371 -15.95 -8.96 1.47
CA SER A 371 -15.67 -10.38 1.22
C SER A 371 -15.80 -10.74 -0.26
N VAL A 372 -15.12 -11.82 -0.67
CA VAL A 372 -15.26 -12.45 -2.00
C VAL A 372 -15.66 -13.92 -1.86
N LEU A 373 -16.48 -14.45 -2.77
CA LEU A 373 -16.82 -15.88 -2.81
C LEU A 373 -15.73 -16.64 -3.57
N VAL A 374 -14.98 -17.50 -2.88
CA VAL A 374 -13.87 -18.25 -3.47
C VAL A 374 -13.76 -19.66 -2.88
N ASN A 375 -13.13 -20.57 -3.62
CA ASN A 375 -12.51 -21.76 -3.05
C ASN A 375 -11.08 -21.41 -2.66
N ALA A 376 -10.85 -21.24 -1.37
CA ALA A 376 -9.55 -20.79 -0.86
C ALA A 376 -8.43 -21.82 -1.13
N THR A 377 -8.75 -23.09 -1.30
CA THR A 377 -7.80 -24.16 -1.59
C THR A 377 -7.95 -24.64 -3.03
N ASN A 378 -7.03 -25.51 -3.48
CA ASN A 378 -7.10 -26.14 -4.80
C ASN A 378 -8.17 -27.25 -4.90
N ALA A 379 -8.94 -27.51 -3.83
CA ALA A 379 -10.00 -28.51 -3.84
C ALA A 379 -11.27 -27.97 -4.52
N ALA A 380 -11.95 -28.83 -5.28
CA ALA A 380 -13.30 -28.55 -5.72
C ALA A 380 -14.22 -28.54 -4.49
N ALA A 381 -14.76 -27.38 -4.16
CA ALA A 381 -15.68 -27.17 -3.04
C ALA A 381 -16.76 -26.15 -3.43
N ARG A 382 -17.80 -26.04 -2.59
CA ARG A 382 -18.72 -24.91 -2.70
C ARG A 382 -17.97 -23.63 -2.29
N PRO A 383 -17.99 -22.57 -3.11
CA PRO A 383 -17.34 -21.31 -2.77
C PRO A 383 -17.88 -20.74 -1.46
N THR A 384 -16.98 -20.27 -0.60
CA THR A 384 -17.31 -19.64 0.69
C THR A 384 -16.81 -18.20 0.71
N ALA A 385 -17.39 -17.37 1.57
CA ALA A 385 -16.94 -16.00 1.75
C ALA A 385 -15.53 -15.96 2.36
N LEU A 386 -14.61 -15.24 1.72
CA LEU A 386 -13.29 -14.92 2.22
C LEU A 386 -13.21 -13.41 2.50
N ALA A 387 -13.36 -13.04 3.76
CA ALA A 387 -13.38 -11.65 4.20
C ALA A 387 -11.99 -11.00 4.15
N ALA A 388 -11.90 -9.79 3.60
CA ALA A 388 -10.72 -8.95 3.71
C ALA A 388 -10.64 -8.36 5.13
N ALA A 389 -9.87 -9.00 6.01
CA ALA A 389 -9.78 -8.63 7.42
C ALA A 389 -9.00 -7.33 7.69
N ALA A 390 -8.29 -6.79 6.69
CA ALA A 390 -7.52 -5.55 6.79
C ALA A 390 -7.36 -4.88 5.41
N ASP A 391 -7.33 -3.55 5.38
CA ASP A 391 -7.31 -2.73 4.15
C ASP A 391 -5.96 -2.72 3.40
N ASP A 392 -4.87 -3.16 4.04
CA ASP A 392 -3.50 -3.14 3.48
C ASP A 392 -3.10 -4.47 2.83
N ARG A 393 -4.08 -5.28 2.43
CA ARG A 393 -3.92 -6.64 1.92
C ARG A 393 -4.46 -6.76 0.50
N VAL A 394 -3.85 -7.62 -0.31
CA VAL A 394 -4.35 -8.02 -1.63
C VAL A 394 -4.70 -9.50 -1.62
N LEU A 395 -5.69 -9.88 -2.43
CA LEU A 395 -6.02 -11.28 -2.63
C LEU A 395 -4.95 -11.92 -3.52
N ILE A 396 -4.24 -12.89 -2.98
CA ILE A 396 -3.14 -13.55 -3.68
C ILE A 396 -3.19 -15.06 -3.43
N ARG A 397 -2.76 -15.83 -4.44
CA ARG A 397 -2.52 -17.26 -4.30
C ARG A 397 -1.06 -17.50 -3.91
N VAL A 398 -0.83 -18.09 -2.75
CA VAL A 398 0.51 -18.47 -2.26
C VAL A 398 0.45 -19.94 -1.83
N ALA A 399 1.39 -20.75 -2.32
CA ALA A 399 1.48 -22.18 -2.02
C ALA A 399 0.15 -22.95 -2.20
N GLY A 400 -0.62 -22.62 -3.25
CA GLY A 400 -1.90 -23.30 -3.55
C GLY A 400 -3.10 -22.85 -2.71
N THR A 401 -2.95 -21.80 -1.90
CA THR A 401 -4.05 -21.21 -1.10
C THR A 401 -4.28 -19.75 -1.50
N LEU A 402 -5.52 -19.38 -1.82
CA LEU A 402 -5.98 -18.00 -1.97
C LEU A 402 -6.19 -17.39 -0.58
N GLN A 403 -5.54 -16.25 -0.33
CA GLN A 403 -5.57 -15.57 0.96
C GLN A 403 -5.29 -14.08 0.81
N TRP A 404 -5.73 -13.28 1.79
CA TRP A 404 -5.44 -11.85 1.87
C TRP A 404 -4.10 -11.62 2.56
N LEU A 405 -3.09 -11.17 1.82
CA LEU A 405 -1.74 -10.91 2.33
C LEU A 405 -1.21 -9.57 1.82
N GLN A 406 -0.26 -8.99 2.55
CA GLN A 406 0.63 -7.99 1.96
C GLN A 406 1.42 -8.67 0.84
N VAL A 407 1.70 -7.94 -0.24
CA VAL A 407 2.43 -8.48 -1.40
C VAL A 407 3.80 -9.00 -0.94
N PRO A 408 4.03 -10.33 -0.87
CA PRO A 408 5.31 -10.87 -0.46
C PRO A 408 6.34 -10.69 -1.58
N GLY A 409 7.63 -10.65 -1.25
CA GLY A 409 8.69 -10.51 -2.26
C GLY A 409 8.61 -11.57 -3.36
N ALA A 410 8.33 -12.83 -3.01
CA ALA A 410 8.16 -13.93 -3.96
C ALA A 410 6.95 -13.78 -4.91
N ALA A 411 6.00 -12.88 -4.63
CA ALA A 411 4.90 -12.58 -5.54
C ALA A 411 5.28 -11.60 -6.65
N ILE A 412 6.43 -10.94 -6.53
CA ILE A 412 6.97 -10.02 -7.51
C ILE A 412 8.15 -10.73 -8.17
N ALA A 413 8.05 -11.01 -9.46
CA ALA A 413 9.16 -11.62 -10.20
C ALA A 413 10.38 -10.67 -10.24
N ASP A 414 11.58 -11.25 -10.34
CA ASP A 414 12.83 -10.48 -10.46
C ASP A 414 12.76 -9.52 -11.66
N GLY A 415 13.06 -8.25 -11.40
CA GLY A 415 12.99 -7.18 -12.43
C GLY A 415 11.57 -6.75 -12.84
N ALA A 416 10.50 -7.28 -12.22
CA ALA A 416 9.13 -6.92 -12.59
C ALA A 416 8.77 -5.46 -12.25
N ILE A 417 9.44 -4.85 -11.26
CA ILE A 417 9.33 -3.42 -10.96
C ILE A 417 10.45 -2.69 -11.68
N THR A 418 10.13 -2.10 -12.83
CA THR A 418 11.04 -1.32 -13.67
C THR A 418 11.00 0.17 -13.29
N ASP A 419 12.01 0.94 -13.70
CA ASP A 419 12.09 2.37 -13.37
C ASP A 419 10.81 3.16 -13.72
N PRO A 420 10.14 2.94 -14.89
CA PRO A 420 8.88 3.63 -15.18
C PRO A 420 7.71 3.27 -14.25
N LYS A 421 7.77 2.12 -13.56
CA LYS A 421 6.78 1.73 -12.55
C LYS A 421 7.01 2.42 -11.21
N ILE A 422 8.15 3.09 -11.02
CA ILE A 422 8.52 3.81 -9.80
C ILE A 422 8.39 5.32 -10.06
N VAL A 423 7.28 5.92 -9.63
CA VAL A 423 7.06 7.36 -9.78
C VAL A 423 7.97 8.16 -8.85
N SER A 424 8.06 7.77 -7.58
CA SER A 424 8.98 8.35 -6.61
C SER A 424 9.20 7.42 -5.42
N VAL A 425 10.37 7.52 -4.80
CA VAL A 425 10.70 6.85 -3.54
C VAL A 425 11.38 7.87 -2.63
N SER A 426 10.90 8.02 -1.40
CA SER A 426 11.59 8.84 -0.41
C SER A 426 12.93 8.21 -0.06
N TRP A 427 13.99 9.04 0.07
CA TRP A 427 15.33 8.55 0.38
C TRP A 427 15.39 7.68 1.64
N ALA A 428 14.60 8.01 2.66
CA ALA A 428 14.54 7.23 3.90
C ALA A 428 14.05 5.79 3.71
N LYS A 429 13.40 5.47 2.58
CA LYS A 429 12.92 4.12 2.23
C LYS A 429 13.97 3.29 1.48
N VAL A 430 15.04 3.90 0.97
CA VAL A 430 16.10 3.20 0.25
C VAL A 430 17.14 2.71 1.25
N THR A 431 17.28 1.40 1.39
CA THR A 431 18.25 0.75 2.28
C THR A 431 19.57 0.46 1.55
N GLY A 432 20.68 0.31 2.28
CA GLY A 432 22.00 0.08 1.67
C GLY A 432 22.57 1.29 0.93
N THR A 433 22.02 2.48 1.15
CA THR A 433 22.52 3.72 0.57
C THR A 433 23.88 4.11 1.16
N PRO A 434 24.78 4.73 0.38
CA PRO A 434 26.03 5.26 0.92
C PRO A 434 25.76 6.29 2.02
N ALA A 435 26.23 6.00 3.23
CA ALA A 435 26.02 6.87 4.39
C ALA A 435 26.70 8.26 4.24
N ALA A 436 27.72 8.36 3.38
CA ALA A 436 28.52 9.57 3.18
C ALA A 436 27.87 10.62 2.26
N PHE A 437 26.88 10.23 1.45
CA PHE A 437 26.27 11.12 0.44
C PHE A 437 24.74 11.04 0.45
N PRO A 438 24.07 11.44 1.54
CA PRO A 438 22.62 11.63 1.49
C PRO A 438 22.28 12.71 0.44
N PRO A 439 21.13 12.61 -0.27
CA PRO A 439 20.65 13.59 -1.24
C PRO A 439 20.07 14.80 -0.50
N ALA A 440 20.89 15.40 0.35
CA ALA A 440 20.71 16.75 0.85
C ALA A 440 21.59 17.68 0.01
N ALA A 441 21.20 18.95 -0.08
CA ALA A 441 22.12 19.97 -0.59
C ALA A 441 23.38 19.94 0.28
N HIS A 442 24.52 19.67 -0.35
CA HIS A 442 25.82 19.63 0.30
C HIS A 442 26.85 20.22 -0.67
N ASP A 443 27.95 20.68 -0.10
CA ASP A 443 29.06 21.19 -0.88
C ASP A 443 30.01 20.05 -1.24
N HIS A 444 30.38 19.99 -2.52
CA HIS A 444 31.45 19.11 -2.96
C HIS A 444 32.79 19.77 -2.61
N LEU A 445 33.52 19.14 -1.69
CA LEU A 445 34.87 19.57 -1.34
C LEU A 445 35.82 19.31 -2.52
N LEU A 446 36.62 20.32 -2.85
CA LEU A 446 37.67 20.23 -3.85
C LEU A 446 38.97 19.70 -3.22
N GLY A 447 39.81 19.07 -4.02
CA GLY A 447 41.11 18.54 -3.59
C GLY A 447 42.22 18.79 -4.62
N GLY A 448 43.43 18.35 -4.29
CA GLY A 448 44.63 18.63 -5.09
C GLY A 448 45.07 20.10 -4.97
N ASP A 449 45.22 20.75 -6.11
CA ASP A 449 45.65 22.16 -6.25
C ASP A 449 44.52 23.15 -5.93
N LEU A 450 43.29 22.65 -5.81
CA LEU A 450 42.13 23.41 -5.38
C LEU A 450 41.71 23.03 -3.95
N GLN A 451 41.18 24.00 -3.23
CA GLN A 451 40.58 23.88 -1.90
C GLN A 451 39.21 24.59 -1.86
N GLY A 452 38.47 24.37 -0.78
CA GLY A 452 37.13 24.93 -0.61
C GLY A 452 36.04 24.05 -1.23
N THR A 453 35.00 24.67 -1.76
CA THR A 453 33.83 23.99 -2.33
C THR A 453 33.70 24.28 -3.83
N THR A 454 32.93 23.50 -4.58
CA THR A 454 32.64 23.78 -6.00
C THR A 454 32.02 25.16 -6.24
N ALA A 455 31.31 25.73 -5.24
CA ALA A 455 30.75 27.07 -5.32
C ALA A 455 31.77 28.18 -4.96
N ASN A 456 32.78 27.86 -4.16
CA ASN A 456 33.81 28.78 -3.67
C ASN A 456 35.20 28.16 -3.82
N ALA A 457 35.56 27.82 -5.05
CA ALA A 457 36.84 27.20 -5.36
C ALA A 457 37.98 28.19 -5.15
N GLN A 458 39.00 27.78 -4.40
CA GLN A 458 40.22 28.55 -4.20
C GLN A 458 41.42 27.72 -4.63
N ILE A 459 42.44 28.37 -5.19
CA ILE A 459 43.74 27.73 -5.39
C ILE A 459 44.41 27.57 -4.03
N ARG A 460 44.97 26.40 -3.76
CA ARG A 460 45.66 26.13 -2.50
C ARG A 460 46.91 26.99 -2.38
N ALA A 461 47.29 27.35 -1.15
CA ALA A 461 48.60 27.94 -0.92
C ALA A 461 49.69 27.01 -1.48
N ASP A 462 50.69 27.61 -2.13
CA ASP A 462 51.82 26.92 -2.77
C ASP A 462 51.48 25.94 -3.89
N ALA A 463 50.21 25.88 -4.35
CA ALA A 463 49.82 25.00 -5.46
C ALA A 463 50.31 25.48 -6.83
N VAL A 464 50.68 26.76 -6.97
CA VAL A 464 51.21 27.31 -8.23
C VAL A 464 52.73 27.35 -8.16
N GLY A 465 53.37 26.33 -8.72
CA GLY A 465 54.82 26.21 -8.85
C GLY A 465 55.33 26.47 -10.27
N THR A 466 56.55 26.00 -10.55
CA THR A 466 57.14 26.12 -11.89
C THR A 466 56.46 25.26 -12.96
N PRO A 467 55.95 24.04 -12.69
CA PRO A 467 55.24 23.27 -13.73
C PRO A 467 53.90 23.91 -14.13
N GLU A 468 53.22 24.59 -13.20
CA GLU A 468 51.91 25.22 -13.44
C GLU A 468 52.02 26.56 -14.17
N ILE A 469 53.22 27.16 -14.20
CA ILE A 469 53.54 28.38 -14.96
C ILE A 469 54.55 28.04 -16.04
N ALA A 470 54.08 27.91 -17.29
CA ALA A 470 54.97 27.71 -18.43
C ALA A 470 56.00 28.85 -18.59
N ASP A 471 57.14 28.56 -19.21
CA ASP A 471 58.17 29.55 -19.52
C ASP A 471 57.58 30.75 -20.28
N ALA A 472 57.94 31.96 -19.85
CA ALA A 472 57.42 33.24 -20.36
C ALA A 472 55.90 33.45 -20.21
N ALA A 473 55.17 32.59 -19.48
CA ALA A 473 53.74 32.77 -19.27
C ALA A 473 53.40 34.03 -18.45
N VAL A 474 54.28 34.46 -17.55
CA VAL A 474 54.16 35.74 -16.84
C VAL A 474 54.91 36.81 -17.63
N THR A 475 54.19 37.60 -18.41
CA THR A 475 54.73 38.72 -19.20
C THR A 475 54.70 40.03 -18.41
N ASP A 476 55.43 41.05 -18.86
CA ASP A 476 55.44 42.37 -18.21
C ASP A 476 54.02 42.95 -18.06
N GLY A 477 53.16 42.79 -19.07
CA GLY A 477 51.78 43.23 -18.99
C GLY A 477 50.93 42.51 -17.93
N LYS A 478 51.33 41.30 -17.51
CA LYS A 478 50.70 40.59 -16.38
C LYS A 478 51.19 41.07 -15.01
N ILE A 479 52.29 41.83 -14.96
CA ILE A 479 52.86 42.40 -13.74
C ILE A 479 52.62 43.92 -13.75
N LEU A 480 51.56 44.36 -13.08
CA LEU A 480 51.27 45.80 -12.98
C LEU A 480 52.39 46.58 -12.26
N SER A 481 52.89 46.03 -11.15
CA SER A 481 54.06 46.53 -10.44
C SER A 481 54.62 45.45 -9.53
N LEU A 482 55.93 45.51 -9.28
CA LEU A 482 56.61 44.64 -8.33
C LEU A 482 57.54 45.49 -7.45
N SER A 483 57.43 45.32 -6.14
CA SER A 483 58.35 45.99 -5.20
C SER A 483 59.75 45.41 -5.36
N TRP A 484 60.75 46.28 -5.40
CA TRP A 484 62.16 45.88 -5.50
C TRP A 484 62.58 44.88 -4.42
N PHE A 485 62.06 45.02 -3.20
CA PHE A 485 62.37 44.11 -2.08
C PHE A 485 61.84 42.69 -2.26
N LYS A 486 60.94 42.45 -3.22
CA LYS A 486 60.45 41.11 -3.55
C LYS A 486 61.35 40.37 -4.55
N LEU A 487 62.29 41.06 -5.19
CA LEU A 487 63.26 40.46 -6.10
C LEU A 487 64.41 39.87 -5.27
N THR A 488 64.77 38.62 -5.55
CA THR A 488 65.96 37.96 -4.98
C THR A 488 67.00 37.76 -6.07
N GLY A 489 68.29 37.72 -5.71
CA GLY A 489 69.38 37.58 -6.68
C GLY A 489 69.72 38.84 -7.49
N VAL A 490 69.12 40.00 -7.19
CA VAL A 490 69.45 41.29 -7.81
C VAL A 490 70.72 41.91 -7.18
N PRO A 491 71.54 42.67 -7.94
CA PRO A 491 72.73 43.34 -7.40
C PRO A 491 72.38 44.32 -6.26
N ALA A 492 73.00 44.15 -5.10
CA ALA A 492 72.73 44.97 -3.91
C ALA A 492 73.26 46.42 -4.02
N THR A 493 74.19 46.69 -4.93
CA THR A 493 74.92 47.97 -5.03
C THR A 493 74.26 49.01 -5.94
N PHE A 494 73.20 48.65 -6.67
CA PHE A 494 72.48 49.56 -7.57
C PHE A 494 70.97 49.44 -7.39
N PRO A 495 70.42 49.80 -6.21
CA PRO A 495 68.98 49.92 -6.07
C PRO A 495 68.44 50.98 -7.06
N PRO A 496 67.19 50.87 -7.52
CA PRO A 496 66.58 51.78 -8.51
C PRO A 496 66.27 53.18 -7.93
N SER A 497 67.04 53.66 -6.96
CA SER A 497 67.02 55.04 -6.48
C SER A 497 67.97 55.92 -7.28
N ALA A 498 67.59 57.18 -7.47
CA ALA A 498 68.51 58.20 -7.97
C ALA A 498 69.77 58.24 -7.09
N HIS A 499 70.93 58.14 -7.73
CA HIS A 499 72.24 58.24 -7.09
C HIS A 499 73.22 58.86 -8.08
N ASP A 500 74.31 59.43 -7.55
CA ASP A 500 75.38 59.98 -8.38
C ASP A 500 76.50 58.95 -8.57
N HIS A 501 77.09 58.95 -9.76
CA HIS A 501 78.30 58.19 -10.04
C HIS A 501 79.53 59.04 -9.72
N ALA A 502 80.28 58.64 -8.71
CA ALA A 502 81.56 59.27 -8.36
C ALA A 502 82.59 59.04 -9.48
N LEU A 503 83.29 60.10 -9.88
CA LEU A 503 84.41 60.05 -10.82
C LEU A 503 85.73 59.91 -10.06
N GLY A 504 86.76 59.35 -10.70
CA GLY A 504 88.09 59.20 -10.13
C GLY A 504 89.20 59.27 -11.18
N GLY A 505 90.46 59.30 -10.72
CA GLY A 505 91.63 59.50 -11.58
C GLY A 505 91.89 60.99 -11.85
N ASP A 506 92.06 61.36 -13.12
CA ASP A 506 92.31 62.74 -13.54
C ASP A 506 91.08 63.65 -13.35
N LEU A 507 89.92 63.05 -13.06
CA LEU A 507 88.67 63.73 -12.72
C LEU A 507 88.27 63.45 -11.26
N THR A 508 87.63 64.44 -10.65
CA THR A 508 86.96 64.36 -9.34
C THR A 508 85.50 64.81 -9.47
N GLY A 509 84.73 64.64 -8.39
CA GLY A 509 83.30 65.01 -8.36
C GLY A 509 82.40 63.88 -8.84
N THR A 510 81.29 64.24 -9.50
CA THR A 510 80.29 63.30 -10.02
C THR A 510 80.09 63.48 -11.51
N THR A 511 79.43 62.54 -12.19
CA THR A 511 79.08 62.67 -13.62
C THR A 511 78.29 63.94 -13.95
N ALA A 512 77.56 64.52 -12.98
CA ALA A 512 76.83 65.77 -13.15
C ALA A 512 77.68 67.03 -12.86
N ASN A 513 78.79 66.90 -12.15
CA ASN A 513 79.68 68.00 -11.77
C ASN A 513 81.13 67.52 -11.76
N ALA A 514 81.65 67.20 -12.94
CA ALA A 514 83.00 66.73 -13.12
C ALA A 514 84.01 67.87 -12.98
N GLN A 515 85.04 67.66 -12.18
CA GLN A 515 86.13 68.60 -11.97
C GLN A 515 87.45 67.95 -12.38
N ILE A 516 88.43 68.74 -12.82
CA ILE A 516 89.80 68.26 -13.02
C ILE A 516 90.45 68.12 -11.64
N ALA A 517 91.07 66.96 -11.37
CA ALA A 517 91.70 66.72 -10.07
C ALA A 517 92.89 67.65 -9.83
N LEU A 518 93.15 68.00 -8.56
CA LEU A 518 94.30 68.82 -8.20
C LEU A 518 95.60 68.12 -8.63
N GLY A 519 96.42 68.84 -9.41
CA GLY A 519 97.69 68.31 -9.91
C GLY A 519 97.57 67.32 -11.07
N ALA A 520 96.36 67.07 -11.59
CA ALA A 520 96.17 66.20 -12.76
C ALA A 520 96.76 66.78 -14.05
N VAL A 521 97.04 68.09 -14.11
CA VAL A 521 97.66 68.73 -15.27
C VAL A 521 99.12 69.06 -14.96
N GLY A 522 100.04 68.24 -15.47
CA GLY A 522 101.48 68.40 -15.42
C GLY A 522 102.10 68.67 -16.79
N THR A 523 103.41 68.45 -16.90
CA THR A 523 104.15 68.67 -18.15
C THR A 523 103.78 67.73 -19.29
N PRO A 524 103.46 66.43 -19.08
CA PRO A 524 103.01 65.56 -20.17
C PRO A 524 101.65 65.99 -20.73
N GLU A 525 100.78 66.56 -19.89
CA GLU A 525 99.42 66.98 -20.26
C GLU A 525 99.40 68.35 -20.98
N ILE A 526 100.49 69.13 -20.91
CA ILE A 526 100.66 70.41 -21.61
C ILE A 526 101.76 70.30 -22.67
N ALA A 527 101.38 70.24 -23.95
CA ALA A 527 102.33 70.23 -25.06
C ALA A 527 103.20 71.49 -25.13
N ASN A 528 104.42 71.38 -25.64
CA ASN A 528 105.32 72.53 -25.84
C ASN A 528 104.64 73.63 -26.67
N GLY A 529 104.60 74.86 -26.13
CA GLY A 529 103.95 76.01 -26.75
C GLY A 529 102.42 76.08 -26.59
N ALA A 530 101.79 75.12 -25.90
CA ALA A 530 100.34 75.15 -25.66
C ALA A 530 99.90 76.35 -24.80
N VAL A 531 100.78 76.82 -23.91
CA VAL A 531 100.64 78.09 -23.19
C VAL A 531 101.46 79.15 -23.92
N THR A 532 100.79 80.00 -24.70
CA THR A 532 101.42 81.11 -25.44
C THR A 532 101.47 82.36 -24.58
N ASN A 533 102.30 83.34 -24.96
CA ASN A 533 102.39 84.62 -24.24
C ASN A 533 101.04 85.35 -24.15
N ALA A 534 100.16 85.22 -25.16
CA ALA A 534 98.80 85.78 -25.09
C ALA A 534 97.93 85.15 -23.98
N LYS A 535 98.28 83.93 -23.53
CA LYS A 535 97.63 83.24 -22.41
C LYS A 535 98.28 83.57 -21.06
N LEU A 536 99.42 84.28 -21.06
CA LEU A 536 100.15 84.71 -19.86
C LEU A 536 99.94 86.23 -19.69
N GLN A 537 99.58 86.68 -18.49
CA GLN A 537 99.26 88.09 -18.27
C GLN A 537 100.48 89.04 -18.34
N MET A 538 101.72 88.53 -18.42
CA MET A 538 102.97 89.30 -18.43
C MET A 538 104.00 88.69 -19.40
N ASP A 539 104.70 89.54 -20.16
CA ASP A 539 105.77 89.12 -21.10
C ASP A 539 107.13 89.01 -20.40
N PHE A 540 107.91 87.99 -20.77
CA PHE A 540 109.26 87.73 -20.25
C PHE A 540 110.29 87.75 -21.38
N LEU A 541 111.46 88.33 -21.12
CA LEU A 541 112.65 88.12 -21.97
C LEU A 541 113.61 87.22 -21.24
N ARG A 542 113.95 86.12 -21.89
CA ARG A 542 114.99 85.20 -21.43
C ARG A 542 116.34 85.66 -21.94
N VAL A 543 117.27 85.92 -21.03
CA VAL A 543 118.69 86.14 -21.36
C VAL A 543 119.51 85.08 -20.64
N GLY A 544 120.02 84.10 -21.38
CA GLY A 544 120.69 82.92 -20.82
C GLY A 544 119.71 82.02 -20.03
N THR A 545 120.02 81.75 -18.76
CA THR A 545 119.20 80.89 -17.87
C THR A 545 118.26 81.67 -16.95
N THR A 546 118.28 83.00 -17.01
CA THR A 546 117.48 83.84 -16.14
C THR A 546 116.44 84.59 -16.97
N ASP A 547 115.20 84.51 -16.53
CA ASP A 547 114.09 85.23 -17.15
C ASP A 547 113.94 86.57 -16.44
N PHE A 548 113.98 87.65 -17.21
CA PHE A 548 113.68 88.99 -16.71
C PHE A 548 112.25 89.36 -17.10
N HIS A 549 111.47 89.75 -16.10
CA HIS A 549 110.18 90.36 -16.32
C HIS A 549 110.42 91.76 -16.91
N LEU A 550 109.96 91.98 -18.13
CA LEU A 550 110.16 93.26 -18.84
C LEU A 550 109.12 94.32 -18.45
N GLY A 551 108.22 94.00 -17.52
CA GLY A 551 107.07 94.84 -17.18
C GLY A 551 106.08 94.93 -18.34
N ASP A 552 105.03 95.73 -18.14
CA ASP A 552 103.84 95.71 -18.99
C ASP A 552 104.04 96.39 -20.36
N THR A 553 105.12 97.15 -20.58
CA THR A 553 105.41 97.81 -21.88
C THR A 553 106.89 98.15 -22.11
N VAL A 554 107.46 97.72 -23.24
CA VAL A 554 108.85 98.02 -23.67
C VAL A 554 108.85 99.02 -24.83
N THR A 555 109.35 100.25 -24.62
CA THR A 555 109.34 101.34 -25.63
C THR A 555 110.72 101.97 -25.90
N GLY A 556 111.80 101.18 -25.96
CA GLY A 556 113.17 101.73 -25.95
C GLY A 556 114.17 101.21 -26.99
N ILE A 557 113.79 100.40 -27.98
CA ILE A 557 114.77 99.86 -28.96
C ILE A 557 114.81 100.80 -30.18
N MET A 558 115.89 101.58 -30.33
CA MET A 558 116.01 102.55 -31.43
C MET A 558 116.12 101.86 -32.78
N THR A 559 115.30 102.25 -33.76
CA THR A 559 115.38 101.76 -35.15
C THR A 559 116.55 102.45 -35.86
N ASN A 560 117.37 101.69 -36.60
CA ASN A 560 118.60 102.20 -37.24
C ASN A 560 118.29 103.36 -38.23
N PRO A 561 118.84 104.58 -38.03
CA PRO A 561 118.47 105.75 -38.80
C PRO A 561 119.25 105.97 -40.12
N MET A 562 120.24 105.15 -40.49
CA MET A 562 120.93 105.24 -41.80
C MET A 562 120.13 104.50 -42.87
N THR A 563 119.46 105.24 -43.77
CA THR A 563 118.52 104.65 -44.73
C THR A 563 119.14 104.39 -46.12
N SER A 564 120.35 104.84 -46.38
CA SER A 564 121.06 104.61 -47.64
C SER A 564 122.56 104.45 -47.43
N VAL A 565 123.19 103.64 -48.27
CA VAL A 565 124.65 103.45 -48.26
C VAL A 565 125.31 104.78 -48.61
N GLY A 566 126.23 105.24 -47.75
CA GLY A 566 126.90 106.53 -47.89
C GLY A 566 126.25 107.69 -47.13
N ASP A 567 125.10 107.46 -46.46
CA ASP A 567 124.62 108.39 -45.45
C ASP A 567 125.65 108.54 -44.33
N LEU A 568 125.77 109.74 -43.78
CA LEU A 568 126.50 109.95 -42.54
C LEU A 568 125.52 110.25 -41.41
N ILE A 569 125.75 109.63 -40.26
CA ILE A 569 125.19 110.14 -39.01
C ILE A 569 126.11 111.26 -38.54
N VAL A 570 125.54 112.45 -38.38
CA VAL A 570 126.24 113.63 -37.89
C VAL A 570 125.58 114.10 -36.60
N GLY A 571 126.31 114.83 -35.77
CA GLY A 571 125.71 115.49 -34.61
C GLY A 571 124.88 116.69 -35.06
N GLY A 572 123.61 116.75 -34.67
CA GLY A 572 122.82 117.98 -34.74
C GLY A 572 123.37 119.05 -33.78
N ALA A 573 122.81 120.26 -33.80
CA ALA A 573 123.33 121.40 -33.02
C ALA A 573 123.47 121.18 -31.49
N ALA A 574 122.79 120.16 -30.93
CA ALA A 574 122.87 119.75 -29.52
C ALA A 574 123.52 118.36 -29.30
N GLY A 575 124.20 117.80 -30.31
CA GLY A 575 124.89 116.50 -30.23
C GLY A 575 124.02 115.26 -30.47
N ALA A 576 122.69 115.42 -30.66
CA ALA A 576 121.82 114.32 -31.03
C ALA A 576 122.19 113.78 -32.42
N PRO A 577 122.32 112.45 -32.59
CA PRO A 577 122.66 111.87 -33.88
C PRO A 577 121.51 112.14 -34.87
N THR A 578 121.82 112.86 -35.94
CA THR A 578 120.92 113.12 -37.06
C THR A 578 121.51 112.55 -38.34
N ARG A 579 120.65 112.24 -39.29
CA ARG A 579 121.06 111.74 -40.60
C ARG A 579 121.41 112.89 -41.54
N LEU A 580 122.58 112.82 -42.17
CA LEU A 580 122.97 113.64 -43.32
C LEU A 580 123.01 112.72 -44.57
N ALA A 581 122.17 113.03 -45.56
CA ALA A 581 121.99 112.20 -46.74
C ALA A 581 123.11 112.41 -47.80
N VAL A 582 123.42 111.37 -48.58
CA VAL A 582 124.40 111.39 -49.68
C VAL A 582 123.90 112.18 -50.92
N ASN A 583 124.83 112.83 -51.66
CA ASN A 583 124.53 113.68 -52.85
C ASN A 583 123.99 112.85 -54.04
N PRO A 584 122.87 113.25 -54.70
CA PRO A 584 122.30 112.55 -55.87
C PRO A 584 123.09 112.62 -57.19
N GLY A 585 124.17 113.43 -57.28
CA GLY A 585 125.08 113.48 -58.44
C GLY A 585 124.77 114.59 -59.48
N GLY A 586 125.80 115.08 -60.18
CA GLY A 586 125.70 116.07 -61.28
C GLY A 586 126.41 117.42 -61.05
N THR A 587 126.75 117.74 -59.80
CA THR A 587 127.59 118.89 -59.43
C THR A 587 128.68 118.45 -58.47
N LEU A 588 129.89 119.00 -58.63
CA LEU A 588 130.94 118.80 -57.65
C LEU A 588 130.52 119.52 -56.37
N GLN A 589 130.28 118.75 -55.30
CA GLN A 589 129.93 119.29 -54.00
C GLN A 589 131.09 119.11 -53.04
N ILE A 590 131.50 120.19 -52.41
CA ILE A 590 132.52 120.15 -51.36
C ILE A 590 131.78 120.12 -50.03
N LEU A 591 132.16 119.18 -49.16
CA LEU A 591 131.69 119.15 -47.79
C LEU A 591 132.31 120.35 -47.08
N THR A 592 131.47 121.30 -46.71
CA THR A 592 131.91 122.47 -45.99
C THR A 592 131.32 122.44 -44.59
N SER A 593 132.14 122.83 -43.63
CA SER A 593 131.68 123.15 -42.29
C SER A 593 131.89 124.64 -42.10
N LYS A 594 130.79 125.38 -41.99
CA LYS A 594 130.81 126.80 -41.66
C LYS A 594 129.81 127.04 -40.54
N SER A 595 130.28 127.64 -39.45
CA SER A 595 129.48 127.98 -38.27
C SER A 595 128.73 126.80 -37.61
N GLY A 596 129.31 125.59 -37.59
CA GLY A 596 128.76 124.43 -36.87
C GLY A 596 127.70 123.62 -37.62
N VAL A 597 127.34 124.04 -38.84
CA VAL A 597 126.50 123.24 -39.74
C VAL A 597 127.42 122.58 -40.76
N THR A 598 127.43 121.26 -40.78
CA THR A 598 128.13 120.47 -41.80
C THR A 598 127.16 120.19 -42.94
N ALA A 599 127.45 120.73 -44.13
CA ALA A 599 126.60 120.59 -45.30
C ALA A 599 127.43 120.50 -46.59
N LEU A 600 126.84 119.91 -47.63
CA LEU A 600 127.42 119.84 -48.96
C LEU A 600 126.97 121.07 -49.78
N VAL A 601 127.90 121.76 -50.46
CA VAL A 601 127.63 122.97 -51.28
C VAL A 601 128.10 122.78 -52.73
N SER A 602 127.31 123.21 -53.73
CA SER A 602 127.54 122.97 -55.17
C SER A 602 128.22 124.14 -55.91
N HIS A 603 129.07 123.86 -56.91
CA HIS A 603 129.64 124.85 -57.85
C HIS A 603 129.56 124.38 -59.33
N THR A 604 129.37 125.32 -60.28
CA THR A 604 129.30 125.09 -61.75
C THR A 604 130.57 125.59 -62.46
N LEU A 605 131.14 124.79 -63.37
CA LEU A 605 132.51 124.91 -63.90
C LEU A 605 132.69 125.85 -65.10
N ASP A 606 131.61 126.19 -65.77
CA ASP A 606 131.51 126.93 -67.04
C ASP A 606 131.52 128.46 -66.90
N ALA A 607 131.56 128.98 -65.66
CA ALA A 607 131.65 130.41 -65.35
C ALA A 607 133.09 130.93 -65.12
N LEU A 608 134.10 130.09 -65.38
CA LEU A 608 135.51 130.47 -65.22
C LEU A 608 136.07 130.93 -66.57
N GLU A 609 136.43 132.21 -66.68
CA GLU A 609 136.79 132.90 -67.94
C GLU A 609 137.99 132.28 -68.70
N ASP A 610 138.83 131.47 -68.04
CA ASP A 610 140.03 130.84 -68.61
C ASP A 610 139.85 129.34 -68.96
N VAL A 611 138.63 128.82 -68.95
CA VAL A 611 138.37 127.38 -69.19
C VAL A 611 137.50 127.18 -70.44
N THR A 612 138.09 126.66 -71.52
CA THR A 612 137.32 126.20 -72.70
C THR A 612 136.94 124.73 -72.51
N VAL A 613 135.64 124.41 -72.54
CA VAL A 613 135.15 123.05 -72.29
C VAL A 613 134.71 122.38 -73.59
N ALA A 614 135.46 121.37 -74.03
CA ALA A 614 134.96 120.35 -74.95
C ALA A 614 134.61 119.10 -74.14
N ALA A 615 133.34 118.68 -74.20
CA ALA A 615 132.74 117.50 -73.57
C ALA A 615 133.66 116.66 -72.64
N PRO A 616 133.68 116.93 -71.32
CA PRO A 616 134.57 116.22 -70.40
C PRO A 616 134.08 114.79 -70.12
N LEU A 617 135.03 113.85 -70.10
CA LEU A 617 134.87 112.47 -69.65
C LEU A 617 135.17 112.33 -68.16
N ASP A 618 134.62 111.28 -67.54
CA ASP A 618 134.85 110.97 -66.13
C ASP A 618 136.37 110.80 -65.83
N LYS A 619 136.83 111.41 -64.73
CA LYS A 619 138.24 111.48 -64.25
C LYS A 619 139.21 112.37 -65.05
N GLN A 620 138.75 113.24 -65.94
CA GLN A 620 139.63 114.25 -66.52
C GLN A 620 139.91 115.39 -65.54
N VAL A 621 141.15 115.90 -65.55
CA VAL A 621 141.61 117.05 -64.76
C VAL A 621 142.10 118.13 -65.73
N LEU A 622 141.87 119.40 -65.39
CA LEU A 622 142.23 120.56 -66.21
C LEU A 622 143.75 120.62 -66.45
N ALA A 623 144.18 120.83 -67.69
CA ALA A 623 145.58 121.01 -68.10
C ALA A 623 145.74 122.32 -68.89
N TYR A 624 146.85 123.03 -68.68
CA TYR A 624 147.18 124.32 -69.32
C TYR A 624 147.92 124.10 -70.65
N ASP A 625 147.45 124.70 -71.74
CA ASP A 625 148.07 124.65 -73.08
C ASP A 625 148.70 126.01 -73.43
N ALA A 626 150.01 126.03 -73.68
CA ALA A 626 150.77 127.24 -73.97
C ALA A 626 150.84 127.60 -75.47
N ALA A 627 150.36 126.75 -76.38
CA ALA A 627 150.49 126.97 -77.83
C ALA A 627 149.42 127.91 -78.43
N THR A 628 148.35 128.22 -77.68
CA THR A 628 147.21 129.02 -78.13
C THR A 628 146.94 130.27 -77.28
N SER A 629 147.96 130.78 -76.56
CA SER A 629 147.87 132.07 -75.85
C SER A 629 148.19 133.25 -76.76
#